data_AF-A0A7J4RM50-F1
#
_entry.id   AF-A0A7J4RM50-F1
#
_cell.length_a   1.000
_cell.length_b   1.000
_cell.length_c   1.000
_cell.angle_alpha   90.00
_cell.angle_beta   90.00
_cell.angle_gamma   90.00
#
_symmetry.space_group_name_H-M   'P 1'
#
loop_
_entity.id
_entity.type
_entity.pdbx_description
1 polymer ?
#
loop_
_entity_poly.entity_id
_entity_poly.type
_entity_poly.pdbx_seq_one_letter_code
_entity_poly.pdbx_strand_id
1 'polypeptide(L)'
;MSQHRSTALLLCTLMLSSGCLGLFENDSDQIEEVDCQNQPTHSDCFVHVITPEDCTIQQIFTGDSCRPMQVPSQLSYGTGSTIMFVGVEIQALTPSFQGDGPQSWSVNPPLPEGLELDESGVISGVPLVEAEAVPHTITGTNAMGSATVILDIVIRAPMPESIRYPIDTLTCTLDSNCEIGPPILIGGPVQAWAVEPTLPGEMEILENGSISGIVRVLGHYNLTIWANNSGGSASTNIQLSITSLPPDGISWPSGQFALRSNQSAHIPVTNYGPDIETWEILPELPMGLTLHSEGISGTPTERTDWIQYTIWANNSGGSSEQILWIAIHDLRADQSDLLKGIGETNWGGWPSPILPVGEFAFPIGFAEGGYGSKIPVISASHVGRGKILGYGHESWVDGHGEEETEFSLRAVEWACGANADVGLAYGAGFDDFKDELQEEGHTVHLSVAPGDLSGLDCLLDEFWNGHDDQDNQNLVDFMLDGGGLIMGGHAWYWSYSNTDLAHNYPGNKIAKTSGLFVSDAWGYNNVDLSDMPHELSTPNEAIKAIRGDRIDNLTLSMEDATVVDETLSVCTGVVTLDFNEFWSPLRETVNATGWSVIEYGTLWQDVGHNMGEDPVADTLLRVEAALTQNLPADELPAHPSHVEFPGEVPANATRISRIVTIDGNQSGLPSNFGYSQARSHVRMTTGLYAAPGEVVTVTLPSEAVDSDIYVLVGAHSDNLWEKNQLHRHPQIVRWWNVDQHHMEVGNAFGGPIYIAVSPGSTLGVFQVTISNAVKAPTYIHGHTDVFQWLQEYRHDPAPWAEIGSDQFILTVPSNEIRDLDDPDDLMDWWDEALGMEHELYGFLPWPRVERAVFDTQISAGWMHSGYPFMAHDLSVPGVVNVSYMAENGDWGMFHELGHNHQWMPSTLPGTTESSCNFASVYLMEELVGIEGHGAISPDQRSSRMRSYFEDGSNISNWSVWVALDTYLIIKEEWGWEPITEALSVYYNLPNDEVPEGDIEEFNEWVVRISNSTGYNLAPYHEAWGFPLTQATFDALEYLPVWVDDPLRGEYFSYSAILRNISSTDPSDATSSTISWQTYDNGTDTTLMFYYGRTDMGNQTSGWEGSNSFGSTNVGNHSQTISGLTCCGTDYYGRIKASNAEETVWFGPINWTTDYLLD
;
A
#
# COMPACT_ATOMS: atom_id res chain seq x y z
N MET A 1 -35.54 10.37 -71.85
CA MET A 1 -35.68 10.15 -73.32
C MET A 1 -37.03 10.72 -73.77
N SER A 2 -37.10 11.32 -74.96
CA SER A 2 -38.23 11.26 -75.94
C SER A 2 -39.71 11.33 -75.49
N GLN A 3 -40.41 12.40 -75.92
CA GLN A 3 -41.81 12.41 -76.46
C GLN A 3 -43.00 12.21 -75.46
N HIS A 4 -44.27 12.65 -75.70
CA HIS A 4 -44.92 13.44 -76.79
C HIS A 4 -46.38 13.91 -76.43
N ARG A 5 -46.84 15.05 -77.02
CA ARG A 5 -48.23 15.34 -77.53
C ARG A 5 -49.42 15.47 -76.55
N SER A 6 -50.61 16.04 -76.87
CA SER A 6 -51.08 17.10 -77.83
C SER A 6 -52.62 17.37 -77.72
N THR A 7 -53.07 18.66 -77.80
CA THR A 7 -54.37 19.18 -78.39
C THR A 7 -55.75 18.69 -77.87
N ALA A 8 -56.94 19.33 -78.07
CA ALA A 8 -57.40 20.71 -78.43
C ALA A 8 -58.97 20.82 -78.45
N LEU A 9 -59.54 21.97 -78.91
CA LEU A 9 -60.89 22.18 -79.53
C LEU A 9 -62.18 22.19 -78.61
N LEU A 10 -63.36 22.80 -78.91
CA LEU A 10 -63.85 23.83 -79.88
C LEU A 10 -65.35 24.30 -79.61
N LEU A 11 -65.73 25.57 -79.95
CA LEU A 11 -67.08 26.08 -80.43
C LEU A 11 -68.36 25.92 -79.53
N CYS A 12 -69.60 26.46 -79.80
CA CYS A 12 -70.22 27.09 -81.00
C CYS A 12 -71.47 28.03 -80.75
N THR A 13 -71.47 29.25 -81.31
CA THR A 13 -72.49 30.00 -82.14
C THR A 13 -74.03 30.10 -81.90
N LEU A 14 -74.64 31.19 -82.48
CA LEU A 14 -75.86 31.38 -83.36
C LEU A 14 -76.30 32.89 -83.21
N MET A 15 -77.14 33.66 -83.98
CA MET A 15 -77.92 33.75 -85.27
C MET A 15 -78.49 35.22 -85.36
N LEU A 16 -79.12 35.92 -86.36
CA LEU A 16 -79.60 35.95 -87.79
C LEU A 16 -80.00 37.47 -88.08
N SER A 17 -80.39 38.04 -89.25
CA SER A 17 -80.01 37.95 -90.70
C SER A 17 -80.78 38.98 -91.61
N SER A 18 -80.10 39.71 -92.53
CA SER A 18 -80.60 40.38 -93.80
C SER A 18 -81.70 41.49 -93.79
N GLY A 19 -81.80 42.47 -94.73
CA GLY A 19 -80.93 42.97 -95.83
C GLY A 19 -81.64 43.72 -97.03
N CYS A 20 -80.92 44.61 -97.76
CA CYS A 20 -81.09 45.10 -99.17
C CYS A 20 -81.96 46.34 -99.65
N LEU A 21 -81.27 47.29 -100.34
CA LEU A 21 -81.52 47.95 -101.68
C LEU A 21 -82.57 49.07 -102.02
N GLY A 22 -82.07 50.23 -102.54
CA GLY A 22 -82.60 51.08 -103.67
C GLY A 22 -83.72 52.14 -103.41
N LEU A 23 -84.10 53.08 -104.31
CA LEU A 23 -83.44 53.88 -105.40
C LEU A 23 -84.47 54.89 -106.05
N PHE A 24 -84.05 56.08 -106.57
CA PHE A 24 -84.84 57.08 -107.38
C PHE A 24 -86.05 57.80 -106.67
N GLU A 25 -86.71 58.91 -107.11
CA GLU A 25 -86.47 60.04 -108.06
C GLU A 25 -87.42 61.27 -107.82
N ASN A 26 -87.01 62.47 -108.27
CA ASN A 26 -87.70 63.63 -108.90
C ASN A 26 -89.03 64.32 -108.43
N ASP A 27 -89.06 65.67 -108.68
CA ASP A 27 -90.15 66.57 -109.16
C ASP A 27 -91.47 66.74 -108.34
N SER A 28 -92.18 67.89 -108.25
CA SER A 28 -92.12 69.28 -108.81
C SER A 28 -93.00 70.22 -107.90
N ASP A 29 -93.46 71.47 -108.17
CA ASP A 29 -93.59 72.34 -109.36
C ASP A 29 -93.88 73.85 -109.01
N GLN A 30 -93.95 74.73 -110.03
CA GLN A 30 -94.55 76.10 -110.22
C GLN A 30 -95.12 76.93 -109.00
N ILE A 31 -94.83 78.24 -108.75
CA ILE A 31 -94.62 79.53 -109.50
C ILE A 31 -95.86 80.48 -109.49
N GLU A 32 -95.73 81.71 -108.92
CA GLU A 32 -96.17 83.03 -109.47
C GLU A 32 -95.68 84.25 -108.64
N GLU A 33 -95.64 85.47 -109.22
CA GLU A 33 -94.81 86.64 -108.80
C GLU A 33 -95.43 87.69 -107.84
N VAL A 34 -94.60 88.46 -107.09
CA VAL A 34 -94.94 89.74 -106.41
C VAL A 34 -93.77 90.75 -106.38
N ASP A 35 -94.09 92.06 -106.44
CA ASP A 35 -93.17 93.21 -106.33
C ASP A 35 -92.86 93.64 -104.89
N CYS A 36 -91.59 93.58 -104.48
CA CYS A 36 -91.16 93.93 -103.12
C CYS A 36 -90.84 95.41 -102.86
N GLN A 37 -90.85 96.31 -103.85
CA GLN A 37 -90.81 97.75 -103.53
C GLN A 37 -92.14 98.22 -102.92
N ASN A 38 -93.26 97.58 -103.29
CA ASN A 38 -94.57 97.83 -102.70
C ASN A 38 -94.98 96.75 -101.66
N GLN A 39 -94.37 95.56 -101.67
CA GLN A 39 -94.58 94.51 -100.66
C GLN A 39 -93.25 93.92 -100.12
N PRO A 40 -92.50 94.64 -99.26
CA PRO A 40 -91.17 94.24 -98.77
C PRO A 40 -91.14 93.01 -97.83
N THR A 41 -92.20 92.20 -97.83
CA THR A 41 -92.33 90.95 -97.08
C THR A 41 -92.69 89.76 -97.98
N HIS A 42 -92.52 89.87 -99.30
CA HIS A 42 -92.66 88.72 -100.21
C HIS A 42 -91.37 87.88 -100.28
N SER A 43 -91.51 86.59 -100.63
CA SER A 43 -90.45 85.58 -100.57
C SER A 43 -89.36 85.71 -101.63
N ASP A 44 -89.61 86.38 -102.75
CA ASP A 44 -88.84 86.13 -103.99
C ASP A 44 -87.81 87.23 -104.33
N CYS A 45 -87.54 88.14 -103.39
CA CYS A 45 -86.67 89.29 -103.60
C CYS A 45 -85.30 89.11 -102.93
N PHE A 46 -84.42 88.39 -103.61
CA PHE A 46 -83.11 87.97 -103.07
C PHE A 46 -81.93 88.86 -103.46
N VAL A 47 -80.93 88.87 -102.58
CA VAL A 47 -79.53 89.21 -102.85
C VAL A 47 -78.72 87.94 -102.54
N HIS A 48 -77.76 87.59 -103.41
CA HIS A 48 -77.06 86.29 -103.31
C HIS A 48 -76.09 86.25 -102.12
N VAL A 49 -76.06 85.11 -101.42
CA VAL A 49 -75.12 84.77 -100.34
C VAL A 49 -74.43 83.44 -100.69
N ILE A 50 -73.25 83.18 -100.10
CA ILE A 50 -72.42 81.98 -100.32
C ILE A 50 -72.52 81.07 -99.09
N THR A 51 -72.49 79.75 -99.30
CA THR A 51 -72.71 78.71 -98.29
C THR A 51 -71.48 77.78 -98.13
N PRO A 52 -71.43 76.89 -97.11
CA PRO A 52 -70.32 75.94 -96.96
C PRO A 52 -70.18 74.96 -98.14
N GLU A 53 -71.29 74.68 -98.83
CA GLU A 53 -71.39 73.72 -99.94
C GLU A 53 -70.82 74.29 -101.26
N ASP A 54 -70.59 75.60 -101.33
CA ASP A 54 -69.87 76.27 -102.42
C ASP A 54 -68.34 76.11 -102.32
N CYS A 55 -67.82 75.54 -101.22
CA CYS A 55 -66.39 75.36 -100.99
C CYS A 55 -65.88 74.01 -101.53
N THR A 56 -64.78 74.01 -102.27
CA THR A 56 -64.13 72.76 -102.73
C THR A 56 -63.41 72.03 -101.57
N ILE A 57 -63.07 70.75 -101.76
CA ILE A 57 -62.37 69.92 -100.76
C ILE A 57 -60.96 70.42 -100.34
N GLN A 58 -60.44 71.47 -100.98
CA GLN A 58 -59.19 72.16 -100.63
C GLN A 58 -59.42 73.53 -99.96
N GLN A 59 -60.67 73.83 -99.60
CA GLN A 59 -61.11 75.07 -98.98
C GLN A 59 -61.86 74.81 -97.67
N ILE A 60 -61.85 75.80 -96.78
CA ILE A 60 -62.60 75.82 -95.53
C ILE A 60 -63.50 77.07 -95.54
N PHE A 61 -64.74 76.89 -95.10
CA PHE A 61 -65.73 77.96 -95.01
C PHE A 61 -65.46 78.84 -93.77
N THR A 62 -65.38 80.16 -93.95
CA THR A 62 -65.08 81.13 -92.86
C THR A 62 -66.33 81.69 -92.18
N GLY A 63 -67.53 81.29 -92.60
CA GLY A 63 -68.80 81.90 -92.21
C GLY A 63 -69.36 82.87 -93.27
N ASP A 64 -68.48 83.41 -94.11
CA ASP A 64 -68.76 84.44 -95.12
C ASP A 64 -68.04 84.20 -96.47
N SER A 65 -67.04 83.31 -96.53
CA SER A 65 -66.27 83.00 -97.75
C SER A 65 -65.64 81.60 -97.72
N CYS A 66 -65.12 81.13 -98.85
CA CYS A 66 -64.34 79.88 -98.95
C CYS A 66 -62.83 80.20 -99.10
N ARG A 67 -62.06 80.13 -98.00
CA ARG A 67 -60.60 80.28 -98.07
C ARG A 67 -59.90 78.94 -98.34
N PRO A 68 -58.67 78.90 -98.89
CA PRO A 68 -57.88 77.67 -98.92
C PRO A 68 -57.64 77.10 -97.51
N MET A 69 -57.65 75.77 -97.40
CA MET A 69 -57.25 75.04 -96.20
C MET A 69 -55.72 75.13 -96.01
N GLN A 70 -55.26 75.13 -94.77
CA GLN A 70 -53.85 75.08 -94.41
C GLN A 70 -53.42 73.66 -94.05
N VAL A 71 -52.19 73.30 -94.42
CA VAL A 71 -51.57 72.01 -94.05
C VAL A 71 -51.31 71.97 -92.53
N PRO A 72 -51.46 70.81 -91.85
CA PRO A 72 -51.11 70.71 -90.43
C PRO A 72 -49.59 70.83 -90.26
N SER A 73 -49.15 71.37 -89.13
CA SER A 73 -47.73 71.57 -88.82
C SER A 73 -47.48 71.55 -87.31
N GLN A 74 -46.22 71.36 -86.90
CA GLN A 74 -45.80 71.32 -85.49
C GLN A 74 -46.61 70.35 -84.61
N LEU A 75 -46.83 69.12 -85.11
CA LEU A 75 -47.49 68.06 -84.34
C LEU A 75 -46.66 67.68 -83.10
N SER A 76 -47.29 67.64 -81.92
CA SER A 76 -46.62 67.29 -80.65
C SER A 76 -47.60 66.75 -79.59
N TYR A 77 -47.15 65.80 -78.78
CA TYR A 77 -47.82 65.29 -77.57
C TYR A 77 -47.22 65.89 -76.27
N GLY A 78 -46.43 66.96 -76.37
CA GLY A 78 -45.79 67.63 -75.22
C GLY A 78 -44.53 66.94 -74.68
N THR A 79 -44.32 65.66 -74.96
CA THR A 79 -43.06 64.92 -74.72
C THR A 79 -42.61 64.17 -75.97
N GLY A 80 -41.32 63.86 -76.04
CA GLY A 80 -40.74 62.95 -77.04
C GLY A 80 -40.59 61.50 -76.55
N SER A 81 -40.68 61.26 -75.24
CA SER A 81 -40.64 59.91 -74.65
C SER A 81 -41.55 59.83 -73.42
N THR A 82 -42.08 58.64 -73.13
CA THR A 82 -42.93 58.36 -71.97
C THR A 82 -42.69 56.96 -71.44
N ILE A 83 -42.76 56.81 -70.11
CA ILE A 83 -42.66 55.53 -69.40
C ILE A 83 -44.02 55.24 -68.77
N MET A 84 -44.53 54.04 -69.03
CA MET A 84 -45.82 53.54 -68.56
C MET A 84 -45.60 52.22 -67.80
N PHE A 85 -46.61 51.77 -67.07
CA PHE A 85 -46.52 50.54 -66.26
C PHE A 85 -47.61 49.53 -66.64
N VAL A 86 -47.26 48.25 -66.67
CA VAL A 86 -48.21 47.17 -66.99
C VAL A 86 -49.37 47.17 -66.00
N GLY A 87 -50.61 47.14 -66.52
CA GLY A 87 -51.83 47.13 -65.72
C GLY A 87 -52.22 48.48 -65.11
N VAL A 88 -51.47 49.55 -65.35
CA VAL A 88 -51.77 50.91 -64.88
C VAL A 88 -52.39 51.73 -66.01
N GLU A 89 -53.58 52.29 -65.77
CA GLU A 89 -54.26 53.18 -66.73
C GLU A 89 -53.44 54.46 -66.96
N ILE A 90 -53.18 54.80 -68.23
CA ILE A 90 -52.32 55.94 -68.58
C ILE A 90 -53.11 57.25 -68.54
N GLN A 91 -52.43 58.34 -68.17
CA GLN A 91 -52.94 59.67 -68.46
C GLN A 91 -52.96 59.87 -69.98
N ALA A 92 -54.15 60.04 -70.55
CA ALA A 92 -54.34 60.14 -72.00
C ALA A 92 -53.51 61.28 -72.63
N LEU A 93 -52.74 60.95 -73.66
CA LEU A 93 -51.85 61.89 -74.35
C LEU A 93 -52.60 62.57 -75.49
N THR A 94 -52.88 63.86 -75.35
CA THR A 94 -53.62 64.65 -76.34
C THR A 94 -52.67 65.30 -77.37
N PRO A 95 -53.02 65.29 -78.67
CA PRO A 95 -52.18 65.89 -79.70
C PRO A 95 -52.38 67.42 -79.76
N SER A 96 -51.32 68.12 -80.15
CA SER A 96 -51.33 69.55 -80.46
C SER A 96 -50.68 69.82 -81.81
N PHE A 97 -51.20 70.79 -82.57
CA PHE A 97 -50.74 71.13 -83.92
C PHE A 97 -51.15 72.56 -84.30
N GLN A 98 -50.58 73.09 -85.38
CA GLN A 98 -50.91 74.39 -85.99
C GLN A 98 -51.38 74.23 -87.44
N GLY A 99 -52.29 75.10 -87.87
CA GLY A 99 -52.97 75.03 -89.18
C GLY A 99 -54.43 74.58 -89.04
N ASP A 100 -55.06 74.21 -90.15
CA ASP A 100 -56.37 73.56 -90.12
C ASP A 100 -56.19 72.08 -89.76
N GLY A 101 -57.07 71.53 -88.92
CA GLY A 101 -56.81 70.26 -88.24
C GLY A 101 -56.67 69.04 -89.16
N PRO A 102 -55.91 68.00 -88.74
CA PRO A 102 -55.96 66.67 -89.34
C PRO A 102 -57.38 66.12 -89.43
N GLN A 103 -57.69 65.47 -90.55
CA GLN A 103 -58.94 64.76 -90.81
C GLN A 103 -58.76 63.23 -90.71
N SER A 104 -57.53 62.77 -90.50
CA SER A 104 -57.16 61.36 -90.35
C SER A 104 -55.86 61.23 -89.58
N TRP A 105 -55.75 60.16 -88.79
CA TRP A 105 -54.61 59.84 -87.94
C TRP A 105 -54.10 58.43 -88.19
N SER A 106 -52.81 58.20 -87.96
CA SER A 106 -52.18 56.88 -88.04
C SER A 106 -50.91 56.83 -87.22
N VAL A 107 -50.51 55.64 -86.78
CA VAL A 107 -49.29 55.39 -85.99
C VAL A 107 -48.55 54.16 -86.51
N ASN A 108 -47.23 54.25 -86.61
CA ASN A 108 -46.37 53.18 -87.10
C ASN A 108 -45.02 53.14 -86.36
N PRO A 109 -44.58 51.99 -85.80
CA PRO A 109 -45.33 50.73 -85.66
C PRO A 109 -46.60 50.91 -84.80
N PRO A 110 -47.55 49.94 -84.83
CA PRO A 110 -48.73 49.96 -83.96
C PRO A 110 -48.35 50.15 -82.48
N LEU A 111 -49.21 50.80 -81.71
CA LEU A 111 -49.00 50.99 -80.28
C LEU A 111 -48.93 49.64 -79.53
N PRO A 112 -48.26 49.58 -78.36
CA PRO A 112 -48.23 48.39 -77.52
C PRO A 112 -49.64 47.91 -77.12
N GLU A 113 -49.76 46.60 -76.86
CA GLU A 113 -51.06 45.97 -76.59
C GLU A 113 -51.74 46.57 -75.35
N GLY A 114 -52.99 47.01 -75.53
CA GLY A 114 -53.77 47.74 -74.52
C GLY A 114 -53.71 49.26 -74.62
N LEU A 115 -52.93 49.82 -75.55
CA LEU A 115 -52.96 51.25 -75.90
C LEU A 115 -53.57 51.46 -77.29
N GLU A 116 -54.44 52.45 -77.42
CA GLU A 116 -55.12 52.81 -78.67
C GLU A 116 -54.87 54.27 -79.07
N LEU A 117 -55.01 54.57 -80.37
CA LEU A 117 -55.01 55.92 -80.95
C LEU A 117 -56.40 56.18 -81.51
N ASP A 118 -57.12 57.18 -80.97
CA ASP A 118 -58.48 57.48 -81.38
C ASP A 118 -58.58 58.33 -82.68
N GLU A 119 -59.81 58.55 -83.17
CA GLU A 119 -60.07 59.35 -84.38
C GLU A 119 -59.71 60.85 -84.22
N SER A 120 -59.50 61.33 -82.99
CA SER A 120 -59.03 62.68 -82.70
C SER A 120 -57.50 62.77 -82.54
N GLY A 121 -56.81 61.61 -82.52
CA GLY A 121 -55.37 61.48 -82.36
C GLY A 121 -54.91 61.36 -80.90
N VAL A 122 -55.81 61.11 -79.94
CA VAL A 122 -55.46 60.89 -78.52
C VAL A 122 -54.95 59.47 -78.32
N ILE A 123 -53.90 59.31 -77.50
CA ILE A 123 -53.39 57.99 -77.08
C ILE A 123 -53.86 57.69 -75.65
N SER A 124 -54.58 56.59 -75.45
CA SER A 124 -55.16 56.18 -74.16
C SER A 124 -55.14 54.66 -73.98
N GLY A 125 -55.37 54.18 -72.75
CA GLY A 125 -55.57 52.76 -72.44
C GLY A 125 -54.84 52.25 -71.19
N VAL A 126 -54.65 50.94 -71.12
CA VAL A 126 -53.95 50.23 -70.05
C VAL A 126 -52.92 49.29 -70.70
N PRO A 127 -51.61 49.53 -70.59
CA PRO A 127 -50.61 48.66 -71.22
C PRO A 127 -50.65 47.25 -70.60
N LEU A 128 -50.72 46.21 -71.43
CA LEU A 128 -50.89 44.83 -70.98
C LEU A 128 -49.59 44.00 -70.96
N VAL A 129 -48.53 44.46 -71.62
CA VAL A 129 -47.27 43.74 -71.78
C VAL A 129 -46.08 44.71 -71.67
N GLU A 130 -44.99 44.29 -71.04
CA GLU A 130 -43.75 45.07 -70.99
C GLU A 130 -43.14 45.29 -72.37
N ALA A 131 -42.55 46.46 -72.59
CA ALA A 131 -41.96 46.86 -73.85
C ALA A 131 -40.75 47.76 -73.62
N GLU A 132 -39.64 47.44 -74.29
CA GLU A 132 -38.51 48.38 -74.41
C GLU A 132 -38.89 49.61 -75.25
N ALA A 133 -38.06 50.64 -75.21
CA ALA A 133 -38.29 51.89 -75.93
C ALA A 133 -38.49 51.68 -77.45
N VAL A 134 -39.72 51.84 -77.93
CA VAL A 134 -40.07 51.79 -79.35
C VAL A 134 -40.45 53.20 -79.85
N PRO A 135 -39.82 53.71 -80.93
CA PRO A 135 -40.18 54.98 -81.55
C PRO A 135 -41.44 54.84 -82.40
N HIS A 136 -42.59 55.28 -81.89
CA HIS A 136 -43.84 55.32 -82.65
C HIS A 136 -43.94 56.62 -83.43
N THR A 137 -44.03 56.54 -84.77
CA THR A 137 -44.28 57.71 -85.62
C THR A 137 -45.78 57.91 -85.78
N ILE A 138 -46.33 58.96 -85.16
CA ILE A 138 -47.74 59.37 -85.33
C ILE A 138 -47.83 60.42 -86.45
N THR A 139 -48.79 60.24 -87.35
CA THR A 139 -49.04 61.09 -88.52
C THR A 139 -50.47 61.59 -88.55
N GLY A 140 -50.66 62.91 -88.52
CA GLY A 140 -51.95 63.59 -88.73
C GLY A 140 -52.04 64.23 -90.12
N THR A 141 -53.07 63.91 -90.89
CA THR A 141 -53.20 64.30 -92.31
C THR A 141 -54.53 64.98 -92.62
N ASN A 142 -54.52 66.06 -93.41
CA ASN A 142 -55.69 66.66 -94.04
C ASN A 142 -55.52 66.75 -95.57
N ALA A 143 -56.52 67.26 -96.29
CA ALA A 143 -56.53 67.36 -97.77
C ALA A 143 -55.35 68.15 -98.39
N MET A 144 -54.59 68.91 -97.60
CA MET A 144 -53.45 69.72 -98.04
C MET A 144 -52.08 69.14 -97.65
N GLY A 145 -52.03 68.10 -96.82
CA GLY A 145 -50.78 67.41 -96.44
C GLY A 145 -50.81 66.85 -95.01
N SER A 146 -49.63 66.45 -94.52
CA SER A 146 -49.47 65.72 -93.26
C SER A 146 -48.37 66.32 -92.36
N ALA A 147 -48.56 66.18 -91.04
CA ALA A 147 -47.56 66.43 -90.02
C ALA A 147 -47.26 65.13 -89.27
N THR A 148 -45.99 64.93 -88.88
CA THR A 148 -45.49 63.74 -88.20
C THR A 148 -44.78 64.10 -86.91
N VAL A 149 -44.94 63.27 -85.87
CA VAL A 149 -44.15 63.30 -84.62
C VAL A 149 -43.68 61.90 -84.29
N ILE A 150 -42.54 61.78 -83.58
CA ILE A 150 -42.06 60.52 -83.02
C ILE A 150 -42.23 60.59 -81.50
N LEU A 151 -42.78 59.52 -80.92
CA LEU A 151 -42.96 59.34 -79.47
C LEU A 151 -42.36 57.97 -79.07
N ASP A 152 -41.33 57.98 -78.23
CA ASP A 152 -40.74 56.77 -77.68
C ASP A 152 -41.58 56.27 -76.49
N ILE A 153 -42.21 55.11 -76.63
CA ILE A 153 -43.01 54.50 -75.55
C ILE A 153 -42.21 53.37 -74.90
N VAL A 154 -42.15 53.37 -73.57
CA VAL A 154 -41.55 52.32 -72.73
C VAL A 154 -42.61 51.79 -71.77
N ILE A 155 -42.69 50.47 -71.57
CA ILE A 155 -43.59 49.86 -70.58
C ILE A 155 -42.79 48.96 -69.64
N ARG A 156 -42.88 49.22 -68.33
CA ARG A 156 -42.21 48.47 -67.26
C ARG A 156 -43.21 47.74 -66.37
N ALA A 157 -42.75 46.75 -65.59
CA ALA A 157 -43.53 46.20 -64.49
C ALA A 157 -43.80 47.29 -63.44
N PRO A 158 -44.95 47.29 -62.74
CA PRO A 158 -45.13 48.12 -61.54
C PRO A 158 -44.08 47.75 -60.49
N MET A 159 -43.50 48.73 -59.79
CA MET A 159 -42.42 48.48 -58.82
C MET A 159 -42.89 47.68 -57.59
N PRO A 160 -42.00 46.98 -56.87
CA PRO A 160 -42.28 46.52 -55.51
C PRO A 160 -42.43 47.75 -54.60
N GLU A 161 -43.48 47.81 -53.78
CA GLU A 161 -43.76 48.95 -52.89
C GLU A 161 -43.16 48.74 -51.50
N SER A 162 -43.26 47.51 -50.96
CA SER A 162 -42.60 47.13 -49.71
C SER A 162 -42.41 45.61 -49.61
N ILE A 163 -41.37 45.22 -48.87
CA ILE A 163 -41.13 43.84 -48.44
C ILE A 163 -40.96 43.80 -46.92
N ARG A 164 -41.52 42.78 -46.26
CA ARG A 164 -41.35 42.58 -44.82
C ARG A 164 -41.37 41.10 -44.43
N TYR A 165 -40.37 40.66 -43.69
CA TYR A 165 -40.34 39.32 -43.10
C TYR A 165 -41.19 39.24 -41.82
N PRO A 166 -41.63 38.05 -41.38
CA PRO A 166 -42.41 37.90 -40.15
C PRO A 166 -41.65 38.25 -38.86
N ILE A 167 -40.31 38.21 -38.92
CA ILE A 167 -39.38 38.51 -37.83
C ILE A 167 -38.29 39.46 -38.34
N ASP A 168 -37.87 40.39 -37.48
CA ASP A 168 -36.85 41.39 -37.80
C ASP A 168 -35.42 40.92 -37.38
N THR A 169 -35.33 39.81 -36.63
CA THR A 169 -34.09 39.11 -36.22
C THR A 169 -34.23 37.61 -36.47
N LEU A 170 -33.20 36.99 -37.04
CA LEU A 170 -33.05 35.54 -37.24
C LEU A 170 -31.84 35.05 -36.42
N THR A 171 -32.06 34.13 -35.49
CA THR A 171 -31.00 33.46 -34.72
C THR A 171 -30.77 32.07 -35.27
N CYS A 172 -29.51 31.72 -35.51
CA CYS A 172 -29.07 30.45 -36.07
C CYS A 172 -28.02 29.79 -35.18
N THR A 173 -28.07 28.47 -35.08
CA THR A 173 -27.04 27.65 -34.42
C THR A 173 -25.98 27.20 -35.43
N LEU A 174 -24.70 27.30 -35.07
CA LEU A 174 -23.56 26.85 -35.88
C LEU A 174 -23.75 25.41 -36.39
N ASP A 175 -23.30 25.16 -37.63
CA ASP A 175 -23.40 23.91 -38.40
C ASP A 175 -24.82 23.33 -38.58
N SER A 176 -25.85 24.03 -38.12
CA SER A 176 -27.25 23.69 -38.32
C SER A 176 -27.82 24.37 -39.58
N ASN A 177 -28.84 23.76 -40.18
CA ASN A 177 -29.61 24.42 -41.23
C ASN A 177 -30.52 25.49 -40.62
N CYS A 178 -30.38 26.73 -41.07
CA CYS A 178 -31.16 27.87 -40.58
C CYS A 178 -31.96 28.50 -41.72
N GLU A 179 -33.23 28.79 -41.49
CA GLU A 179 -34.12 29.32 -42.53
C GLU A 179 -35.12 30.36 -42.03
N ILE A 180 -35.54 31.24 -42.95
CA ILE A 180 -36.65 32.17 -42.77
C ILE A 180 -37.56 32.13 -44.01
N GLY A 181 -38.86 31.95 -43.76
CA GLY A 181 -39.87 31.89 -44.82
C GLY A 181 -39.94 33.16 -45.69
N PRO A 182 -40.58 33.08 -46.87
CA PRO A 182 -40.60 34.19 -47.82
C PRO A 182 -41.28 35.44 -47.23
N PRO A 183 -40.80 36.64 -47.57
CA PRO A 183 -41.35 37.88 -47.03
C PRO A 183 -42.74 38.19 -47.58
N ILE A 184 -43.51 38.94 -46.81
CA ILE A 184 -44.75 39.58 -47.28
C ILE A 184 -44.36 40.68 -48.27
N LEU A 185 -44.82 40.55 -49.51
CA LEU A 185 -44.61 41.48 -50.61
C LEU A 185 -45.88 42.32 -50.85
N ILE A 186 -45.71 43.62 -51.07
CA ILE A 186 -46.76 44.54 -51.54
C ILE A 186 -46.19 45.32 -52.74
N GLY A 187 -47.02 45.55 -53.76
CA GLY A 187 -46.63 46.16 -55.03
C GLY A 187 -46.58 45.14 -56.18
N GLY A 188 -45.75 45.40 -57.18
CA GLY A 188 -45.59 44.52 -58.34
C GLY A 188 -44.70 43.28 -58.11
N PRO A 189 -44.68 42.35 -59.09
CA PRO A 189 -43.96 41.09 -58.97
C PRO A 189 -42.44 41.29 -58.99
N VAL A 190 -41.72 40.55 -58.15
CA VAL A 190 -40.26 40.58 -58.07
C VAL A 190 -39.65 39.74 -59.19
N GLN A 191 -38.59 40.25 -59.83
CA GLN A 191 -37.84 39.57 -60.88
C GLN A 191 -36.49 39.04 -60.38
N ALA A 192 -35.87 39.72 -59.41
CA ALA A 192 -34.64 39.29 -58.78
C ALA A 192 -34.56 39.76 -57.31
N TRP A 193 -34.04 38.90 -56.45
CA TRP A 193 -33.67 39.22 -55.07
C TRP A 193 -32.18 39.54 -54.97
N ALA A 194 -31.80 40.38 -54.02
CA ALA A 194 -30.40 40.60 -53.64
C ALA A 194 -30.27 40.84 -52.13
N VAL A 195 -29.07 40.68 -51.60
CA VAL A 195 -28.75 40.80 -50.17
C VAL A 195 -27.36 41.44 -50.01
N GLU A 196 -27.27 42.44 -49.14
CA GLU A 196 -26.02 43.15 -48.83
C GLU A 196 -25.86 43.35 -47.30
N PRO A 197 -24.72 42.99 -46.69
CA PRO A 197 -23.59 42.25 -47.27
C PRO A 197 -23.99 40.83 -47.70
N THR A 198 -23.12 40.15 -48.44
CA THR A 198 -23.33 38.74 -48.83
C THR A 198 -23.55 37.85 -47.62
N LEU A 199 -24.50 36.91 -47.72
CA LEU A 199 -24.81 35.95 -46.68
C LEU A 199 -23.57 35.13 -46.25
N PRO A 200 -23.41 34.80 -44.95
CA PRO A 200 -22.29 34.03 -44.46
C PRO A 200 -22.46 32.51 -44.68
N GLY A 201 -21.35 31.81 -44.93
CA GLY A 201 -21.33 30.34 -45.04
C GLY A 201 -22.01 29.80 -46.31
N GLU A 202 -22.87 28.79 -46.14
CA GLU A 202 -23.61 28.13 -47.23
C GLU A 202 -25.06 28.66 -47.34
N MET A 203 -25.36 29.83 -46.77
CA MET A 203 -26.69 30.44 -46.83
C MET A 203 -26.94 31.14 -48.17
N GLU A 204 -28.10 30.87 -48.79
CA GLU A 204 -28.55 31.50 -50.03
C GLU A 204 -29.94 32.14 -49.91
N ILE A 205 -30.25 33.06 -50.82
CA ILE A 205 -31.59 33.66 -50.97
C ILE A 205 -32.26 33.07 -52.22
N LEU A 206 -33.41 32.44 -52.01
CA LEU A 206 -34.14 31.67 -53.02
C LEU A 206 -35.04 32.57 -53.90
N GLU A 207 -35.51 32.05 -55.03
CA GLU A 207 -36.31 32.81 -56.03
C GLU A 207 -37.60 33.45 -55.46
N ASN A 208 -38.15 32.88 -54.38
CA ASN A 208 -39.33 33.37 -53.65
C ASN A 208 -38.99 34.38 -52.53
N GLY A 209 -37.70 34.66 -52.29
CA GLY A 209 -37.23 35.56 -51.22
C GLY A 209 -37.04 34.91 -49.84
N SER A 210 -37.26 33.60 -49.65
CA SER A 210 -36.81 32.94 -48.41
C SER A 210 -35.29 32.80 -48.38
N ILE A 211 -34.69 32.91 -47.19
CA ILE A 211 -33.25 32.69 -46.99
C ILE A 211 -33.10 31.36 -46.26
N SER A 212 -32.21 30.48 -46.72
CA SER A 212 -31.98 29.15 -46.13
C SER A 212 -30.55 28.68 -46.37
N GLY A 213 -30.06 27.74 -45.55
CA GLY A 213 -28.77 27.07 -45.71
C GLY A 213 -28.05 26.80 -44.39
N ILE A 214 -26.81 26.30 -44.49
CA ILE A 214 -26.02 25.92 -43.32
C ILE A 214 -25.06 27.06 -42.93
N VAL A 215 -25.11 27.45 -41.66
CA VAL A 215 -24.22 28.48 -41.09
C VAL A 215 -22.89 27.86 -40.63
N ARG A 216 -21.77 28.41 -41.10
CA ARG A 216 -20.41 27.88 -40.84
C ARG A 216 -19.49 28.82 -40.07
N VAL A 217 -19.96 30.02 -39.74
CA VAL A 217 -19.13 31.07 -39.12
C VAL A 217 -19.99 31.85 -38.13
N LEU A 218 -19.57 31.86 -36.86
CA LEU A 218 -20.19 32.65 -35.79
C LEU A 218 -20.20 34.15 -36.14
N GLY A 219 -21.17 34.90 -35.61
CA GLY A 219 -21.16 36.37 -35.73
C GLY A 219 -22.52 37.02 -35.85
N HIS A 220 -22.49 38.35 -35.98
CA HIS A 220 -23.67 39.21 -36.03
C HIS A 220 -23.65 40.07 -37.30
N TYR A 221 -24.67 39.92 -38.14
CA TYR A 221 -24.74 40.49 -39.48
C TYR A 221 -26.03 41.29 -39.64
N ASN A 222 -25.93 42.57 -39.99
CA ASN A 222 -27.10 43.38 -40.36
C ASN A 222 -27.27 43.30 -41.88
N LEU A 223 -28.26 42.55 -42.34
CA LEU A 223 -28.51 42.24 -43.75
C LEU A 223 -29.60 43.17 -44.31
N THR A 224 -29.33 43.82 -45.43
CA THR A 224 -30.33 44.55 -46.22
C THR A 224 -30.76 43.66 -47.39
N ILE A 225 -32.02 43.24 -47.40
CA ILE A 225 -32.62 42.47 -48.48
C ILE A 225 -33.28 43.44 -49.47
N TRP A 226 -33.12 43.15 -50.77
CA TRP A 226 -33.68 43.92 -51.88
C TRP A 226 -34.56 43.04 -52.77
N ALA A 227 -35.74 43.55 -53.10
CA ALA A 227 -36.66 43.01 -54.10
C ALA A 227 -36.67 43.92 -55.32
N ASN A 228 -36.26 43.42 -56.48
CA ASN A 228 -36.04 44.22 -57.69
C ASN A 228 -36.90 43.75 -58.87
N ASN A 229 -37.38 44.69 -59.68
CA ASN A 229 -37.94 44.43 -61.02
C ASN A 229 -37.66 45.60 -61.98
N SER A 230 -38.19 45.53 -63.20
CA SER A 230 -37.96 46.53 -64.26
C SER A 230 -38.52 47.94 -63.99
N GLY A 231 -39.41 48.09 -63.01
CA GLY A 231 -39.99 49.38 -62.58
C GLY A 231 -39.35 49.99 -61.33
N GLY A 232 -38.61 49.21 -60.53
CA GLY A 232 -37.99 49.71 -59.30
C GLY A 232 -37.62 48.62 -58.29
N SER A 233 -37.36 49.05 -57.06
CA SER A 233 -36.82 48.21 -55.98
C SER A 233 -37.35 48.61 -54.61
N ALA A 234 -37.71 47.64 -53.78
CA ALA A 234 -37.98 47.84 -52.35
C ALA A 234 -36.98 47.06 -51.48
N SER A 235 -36.71 47.54 -50.28
CA SER A 235 -35.74 46.92 -49.36
C SER A 235 -36.25 46.81 -47.93
N THR A 236 -35.66 45.89 -47.15
CA THR A 236 -35.90 45.74 -45.71
C THR A 236 -34.68 45.13 -45.02
N ASN A 237 -34.61 45.22 -43.69
CA ASN A 237 -33.45 44.78 -42.91
C ASN A 237 -33.79 43.57 -42.04
N ILE A 238 -32.86 42.62 -41.93
CA ILE A 238 -32.87 41.52 -40.95
C ILE A 238 -31.56 41.58 -40.16
N GLN A 239 -31.61 41.32 -38.85
CA GLN A 239 -30.43 40.98 -38.08
C GLN A 239 -30.24 39.46 -38.05
N LEU A 240 -29.11 38.97 -38.54
CA LEU A 240 -28.71 37.56 -38.45
C LEU A 240 -27.69 37.41 -37.31
N SER A 241 -28.02 36.59 -36.31
CA SER A 241 -27.11 36.20 -35.22
C SER A 241 -26.80 34.71 -35.33
N ILE A 242 -25.52 34.35 -35.36
CA ILE A 242 -25.04 32.97 -35.44
C ILE A 242 -24.26 32.67 -34.16
N THR A 243 -24.79 31.77 -33.34
CA THR A 243 -24.25 31.34 -32.05
C THR A 243 -23.82 29.87 -32.10
N SER A 244 -22.94 29.45 -31.20
CA SER A 244 -22.69 28.03 -30.95
C SER A 244 -23.92 27.35 -30.31
N LEU A 245 -23.83 26.05 -30.03
CA LEU A 245 -24.58 25.43 -28.94
C LEU A 245 -23.84 25.72 -27.61
N PRO A 246 -24.54 25.91 -26.48
CA PRO A 246 -23.89 25.99 -25.17
C PRO A 246 -23.09 24.71 -24.89
N PRO A 247 -21.95 24.75 -24.19
CA PRO A 247 -21.19 23.54 -23.89
C PRO A 247 -22.02 22.58 -23.01
N ASP A 248 -22.00 21.29 -23.33
CA ASP A 248 -22.84 20.26 -22.67
C ASP A 248 -22.11 18.94 -22.40
N GLY A 249 -20.91 18.75 -22.96
CA GLY A 249 -20.12 17.51 -22.88
C GLY A 249 -18.87 17.58 -22.01
N ILE A 250 -18.87 18.40 -20.95
CA ILE A 250 -17.70 18.65 -20.09
C ILE A 250 -17.67 17.68 -18.91
N SER A 251 -16.54 17.00 -18.69
CA SER A 251 -16.32 16.09 -17.56
C SER A 251 -14.95 16.24 -16.91
N TRP A 252 -14.91 16.11 -15.60
CA TRP A 252 -13.72 16.08 -14.74
C TRP A 252 -13.53 14.67 -14.15
N PRO A 253 -12.30 14.24 -13.78
CA PRO A 253 -12.05 12.91 -13.21
C PRO A 253 -12.77 12.62 -11.88
N SER A 254 -12.99 13.67 -11.08
CA SER A 254 -13.63 13.64 -9.77
C SER A 254 -14.38 14.96 -9.55
N GLY A 255 -15.29 15.00 -8.58
CA GLY A 255 -15.87 16.24 -8.05
C GLY A 255 -15.09 16.84 -6.88
N GLN A 256 -14.05 16.15 -6.39
CA GLN A 256 -13.25 16.52 -5.22
C GLN A 256 -11.77 16.21 -5.45
N PHE A 257 -10.87 17.13 -5.10
CA PHE A 257 -9.42 17.00 -5.26
C PHE A 257 -8.65 17.52 -4.03
N ALA A 258 -8.02 16.61 -3.30
CA ALA A 258 -6.97 16.93 -2.34
C ALA A 258 -5.65 17.10 -3.09
N LEU A 259 -4.89 18.17 -2.83
CA LEU A 259 -3.59 18.44 -3.45
C LEU A 259 -2.54 18.74 -2.38
N ARG A 260 -1.27 18.43 -2.65
CA ARG A 260 -0.14 18.73 -1.75
C ARG A 260 0.48 20.10 -2.06
N SER A 261 0.70 20.88 -1.00
CA SER A 261 1.46 22.13 -1.03
C SER A 261 2.88 21.89 -1.57
N ASN A 262 3.39 22.84 -2.34
CA ASN A 262 4.69 22.85 -3.02
C ASN A 262 4.95 21.71 -4.05
N GLN A 263 4.00 20.78 -4.26
CA GLN A 263 4.08 19.75 -5.29
C GLN A 263 3.37 20.17 -6.58
N SER A 264 3.90 19.80 -7.76
CA SER A 264 3.22 20.08 -9.03
C SER A 264 1.97 19.20 -9.22
N ALA A 265 0.84 19.81 -9.56
CA ALA A 265 -0.45 19.18 -9.74
C ALA A 265 -1.07 19.48 -11.11
N HIS A 266 -1.85 18.53 -11.63
CA HIS A 266 -2.66 18.71 -12.83
C HIS A 266 -3.98 17.93 -12.71
N ILE A 267 -5.10 18.65 -12.82
CA ILE A 267 -6.45 18.10 -12.89
C ILE A 267 -6.93 18.30 -14.34
N PRO A 268 -6.90 17.28 -15.20
CA PRO A 268 -7.31 17.40 -16.60
C PRO A 268 -8.81 17.62 -16.74
N VAL A 269 -9.22 18.41 -17.73
CA VAL A 269 -10.64 18.51 -18.16
C VAL A 269 -10.84 17.81 -19.49
N THR A 270 -12.02 17.21 -19.66
CA THR A 270 -12.45 16.62 -20.94
C THR A 270 -13.67 17.35 -21.47
N ASN A 271 -13.72 17.63 -22.77
CA ASN A 271 -14.89 18.18 -23.45
C ASN A 271 -15.18 17.35 -24.72
N TYR A 272 -16.38 16.79 -24.78
CA TYR A 272 -16.93 16.09 -25.95
C TYR A 272 -18.07 16.88 -26.63
N GLY A 273 -18.43 18.05 -26.08
CA GLY A 273 -19.45 18.95 -26.60
C GLY A 273 -18.86 20.03 -27.54
N PRO A 274 -19.62 21.13 -27.76
CA PRO A 274 -19.17 22.29 -28.53
C PRO A 274 -17.86 22.92 -28.03
N ASP A 275 -17.16 23.63 -28.91
CA ASP A 275 -15.97 24.41 -28.56
C ASP A 275 -16.26 25.47 -27.49
N ILE A 276 -15.27 25.73 -26.63
CA ILE A 276 -15.34 26.64 -25.49
C ILE A 276 -14.50 27.88 -25.80
N GLU A 277 -15.08 29.07 -25.66
CA GLU A 277 -14.44 30.35 -26.01
C GLU A 277 -13.71 30.97 -24.80
N THR A 278 -14.26 30.88 -23.60
CA THR A 278 -13.59 31.25 -22.33
C THR A 278 -13.89 30.26 -21.21
N TRP A 279 -12.98 30.20 -20.24
CA TRP A 279 -13.14 29.49 -18.96
C TRP A 279 -13.09 30.51 -17.82
N GLU A 280 -14.00 30.38 -16.86
CA GLU A 280 -14.14 31.24 -15.68
C GLU A 280 -14.31 30.37 -14.42
N ILE A 281 -13.84 30.85 -13.26
CA ILE A 281 -13.91 30.11 -11.99
C ILE A 281 -14.12 31.08 -10.83
N LEU A 282 -14.90 30.68 -9.82
CA LEU A 282 -15.13 31.43 -8.59
C LEU A 282 -15.24 30.45 -7.40
N PRO A 283 -14.57 30.70 -6.25
CA PRO A 283 -13.63 31.79 -5.98
C PRO A 283 -12.33 31.67 -6.81
N GLU A 284 -11.40 32.62 -6.65
CA GLU A 284 -10.07 32.52 -7.26
C GLU A 284 -9.32 31.30 -6.71
N LEU A 285 -8.52 30.63 -7.56
CA LEU A 285 -7.75 29.45 -7.17
C LEU A 285 -6.64 29.80 -6.16
N PRO A 286 -6.19 28.83 -5.34
CA PRO A 286 -5.04 29.00 -4.43
C PRO A 286 -3.79 29.44 -5.19
N MET A 287 -2.93 30.24 -4.54
CA MET A 287 -1.73 30.76 -5.18
C MET A 287 -0.86 29.64 -5.74
N GLY A 288 -0.54 29.75 -7.04
CA GLY A 288 0.26 28.78 -7.78
C GLY A 288 -0.53 27.81 -8.67
N LEU A 289 -1.86 27.77 -8.58
CA LEU A 289 -2.74 27.04 -9.51
C LEU A 289 -3.42 27.96 -10.53
N THR A 290 -3.59 27.48 -11.76
CA THR A 290 -4.27 28.21 -12.85
C THR A 290 -5.23 27.30 -13.63
N LEU A 291 -6.36 27.87 -14.08
CA LEU A 291 -7.32 27.21 -14.97
C LEU A 291 -7.01 27.55 -16.44
N HIS A 292 -6.89 26.53 -17.27
CA HIS A 292 -6.55 26.58 -18.69
C HIS A 292 -7.45 25.64 -19.51
N SER A 293 -7.31 25.66 -20.84
CA SER A 293 -8.14 24.86 -21.76
C SER A 293 -8.00 23.33 -21.60
N GLU A 294 -6.93 22.88 -20.95
CA GLU A 294 -6.65 21.46 -20.68
C GLU A 294 -7.01 21.04 -19.24
N GLY A 295 -7.47 21.98 -18.40
CA GLY A 295 -7.86 21.75 -17.01
C GLY A 295 -7.20 22.72 -16.03
N ILE A 296 -7.10 22.32 -14.76
CA ILE A 296 -6.36 23.05 -13.72
C ILE A 296 -4.93 22.50 -13.66
N SER A 297 -3.94 23.38 -13.48
CA SER A 297 -2.54 22.98 -13.37
C SER A 297 -1.72 23.98 -12.56
N GLY A 298 -0.63 23.54 -11.96
CA GLY A 298 0.36 24.42 -11.33
C GLY A 298 1.08 23.77 -10.15
N THR A 299 1.52 24.59 -9.20
CA THR A 299 2.15 24.16 -7.95
C THR A 299 1.60 25.06 -6.84
N PRO A 300 0.62 24.64 -6.04
CA PRO A 300 0.05 25.46 -4.97
C PRO A 300 1.10 25.71 -3.88
N THR A 301 1.14 26.92 -3.31
CA THR A 301 2.20 27.32 -2.35
C THR A 301 1.69 27.63 -0.94
N GLU A 302 0.39 27.48 -0.68
CA GLU A 302 -0.26 27.77 0.61
C GLU A 302 -1.37 26.75 0.86
N ARG A 303 -1.51 26.26 2.10
CA ARG A 303 -2.59 25.34 2.49
C ARG A 303 -3.97 26.03 2.47
N THR A 304 -5.01 25.28 2.12
CA THR A 304 -6.40 25.74 2.17
C THR A 304 -7.33 24.61 2.60
N ASP A 305 -8.36 24.97 3.36
CA ASP A 305 -9.49 24.08 3.64
C ASP A 305 -10.23 23.67 2.35
N TRP A 306 -11.20 22.78 2.48
CA TRP A 306 -12.05 22.33 1.37
C TRP A 306 -12.98 23.44 0.86
N ILE A 307 -12.55 24.11 -0.21
CA ILE A 307 -13.30 25.20 -0.86
C ILE A 307 -14.10 24.65 -2.05
N GLN A 308 -15.36 25.09 -2.15
CA GLN A 308 -16.20 24.85 -3.31
C GLN A 308 -15.88 25.84 -4.42
N TYR A 309 -15.58 25.33 -5.62
CA TYR A 309 -15.32 26.10 -6.83
C TYR A 309 -16.41 25.85 -7.86
N THR A 310 -17.09 26.92 -8.28
CA THR A 310 -17.93 26.88 -9.47
C THR A 310 -17.10 27.28 -10.69
N ILE A 311 -17.13 26.44 -11.72
CA ILE A 311 -16.41 26.62 -12.98
C ILE A 311 -17.44 26.81 -14.10
N TRP A 312 -17.26 27.84 -14.92
CA TRP A 312 -18.04 28.06 -16.13
C TRP A 312 -17.19 27.87 -17.37
N ALA A 313 -17.72 27.09 -18.31
CA ALA A 313 -17.26 27.04 -19.69
C ALA A 313 -18.23 27.84 -20.56
N ASN A 314 -17.72 28.89 -21.19
CA ASN A 314 -18.52 29.89 -21.87
C ASN A 314 -18.25 29.85 -23.38
N ASN A 315 -19.31 29.91 -24.19
CA ASN A 315 -19.22 30.20 -25.62
C ASN A 315 -20.41 31.07 -26.07
N SER A 316 -20.42 31.45 -27.34
CA SER A 316 -21.46 32.28 -27.96
C SER A 316 -22.88 31.68 -27.92
N GLY A 317 -23.03 30.37 -27.64
CA GLY A 317 -24.30 29.69 -27.41
C GLY A 317 -24.78 29.69 -25.96
N GLY A 318 -23.90 29.94 -24.99
CA GLY A 318 -24.22 30.02 -23.57
C GLY A 318 -23.10 29.49 -22.66
N SER A 319 -23.47 29.17 -21.43
CA SER A 319 -22.57 28.74 -20.36
C SER A 319 -22.92 27.34 -19.87
N SER A 320 -21.91 26.52 -19.61
CA SER A 320 -22.04 25.30 -18.81
C SER A 320 -21.47 25.56 -17.42
N GLU A 321 -22.14 25.10 -16.37
CA GLU A 321 -21.71 25.25 -14.98
C GLU A 321 -21.32 23.88 -14.41
N GLN A 322 -20.15 23.79 -13.78
CA GLN A 322 -19.66 22.61 -13.08
C GLN A 322 -19.16 22.99 -11.69
N ILE A 323 -19.28 22.08 -10.72
CA ILE A 323 -18.86 22.28 -9.33
C ILE A 323 -17.75 21.29 -8.99
N LEU A 324 -16.61 21.81 -8.54
CA LEU A 324 -15.54 21.04 -7.92
C LEU A 324 -15.35 21.46 -6.46
N TRP A 325 -14.73 20.59 -5.67
CA TRP A 325 -14.14 20.94 -4.39
C TRP A 325 -12.63 20.72 -4.46
N ILE A 326 -11.85 21.64 -3.89
CA ILE A 326 -10.39 21.54 -3.84
C ILE A 326 -9.91 21.94 -2.43
N ALA A 327 -8.97 21.17 -1.88
CA ALA A 327 -8.19 21.51 -0.69
C ALA A 327 -6.69 21.39 -0.99
N ILE A 328 -5.87 22.20 -0.31
CA ILE A 328 -4.41 22.10 -0.36
C ILE A 328 -3.91 21.71 1.04
N HIS A 329 -3.36 20.52 1.18
CA HIS A 329 -2.76 20.03 2.41
C HIS A 329 -1.27 20.38 2.45
N ASP A 330 -0.77 20.82 3.61
CA ASP A 330 0.65 21.10 3.83
C ASP A 330 1.10 20.38 5.10
N LEU A 331 1.52 19.12 4.91
CA LEU A 331 1.82 18.21 6.01
C LEU A 331 2.98 18.73 6.89
N ARG A 332 3.88 19.55 6.35
CA ARG A 332 4.97 20.20 7.10
C ARG A 332 4.44 21.33 7.97
N ALA A 333 3.48 22.13 7.48
CA ALA A 333 2.76 23.10 8.31
C ALA A 333 1.92 22.41 9.41
N ASP A 334 1.26 21.29 9.09
CA ASP A 334 0.49 20.52 10.07
C ASP A 334 1.37 19.91 11.17
N GLN A 335 2.52 19.30 10.81
CA GLN A 335 3.54 18.89 11.79
C GLN A 335 4.00 20.06 12.66
N SER A 336 4.29 21.21 12.05
CA SER A 336 4.78 22.40 12.77
C SER A 336 3.74 23.05 13.69
N ASP A 337 2.44 22.83 13.47
CA ASP A 337 1.39 23.28 14.38
C ASP A 337 1.20 22.29 15.55
N LEU A 338 1.23 20.99 15.27
CA LEU A 338 1.07 19.93 16.28
C LEU A 338 2.25 19.87 17.28
N LEU A 339 3.49 19.91 16.81
CA LEU A 339 4.71 19.80 17.64
C LEU A 339 5.06 21.06 18.46
N LYS A 340 4.41 22.17 18.15
CA LYS A 340 4.77 23.55 18.52
C LYS A 340 5.07 23.75 20.01
N GLY A 341 6.34 23.66 20.39
CA GLY A 341 6.84 24.01 21.72
C GLY A 341 6.94 22.86 22.72
N ILE A 342 6.80 21.60 22.28
CA ILE A 342 7.02 20.40 23.10
C ILE A 342 8.50 19.98 23.00
N GLY A 343 8.97 19.18 23.97
CA GLY A 343 10.28 18.53 23.95
C GLY A 343 10.20 16.99 23.91
N GLU A 344 11.14 16.34 24.59
CA GLU A 344 11.05 14.93 24.98
C GLU A 344 9.93 14.77 26.03
N THR A 345 9.01 13.81 25.83
CA THR A 345 7.82 13.59 26.70
C THR A 345 7.72 12.13 27.16
N ASN A 346 7.00 11.84 28.24
CA ASN A 346 6.89 10.48 28.80
C ASN A 346 5.43 10.02 28.93
N TRP A 347 5.00 9.24 27.94
CA TRP A 347 3.63 8.79 27.78
C TRP A 347 3.46 7.38 28.37
N GLY A 348 2.97 7.28 29.61
CA GLY A 348 2.88 6.00 30.32
C GLY A 348 2.10 4.91 29.55
N GLY A 349 2.62 3.69 29.58
CA GLY A 349 2.17 2.57 28.73
C GLY A 349 3.30 2.07 27.83
N TRP A 350 3.02 1.11 26.94
CA TRP A 350 3.95 0.68 25.90
C TRP A 350 3.27 0.78 24.53
N PRO A 351 3.65 1.75 23.68
CA PRO A 351 2.97 1.97 22.41
C PRO A 351 3.25 0.88 21.39
N SER A 352 2.36 0.81 20.42
CA SER A 352 2.58 0.21 19.10
C SER A 352 2.98 1.28 18.07
N PRO A 353 3.71 0.94 17.00
CA PRO A 353 3.91 1.86 15.88
C PRO A 353 2.59 2.21 15.20
N ILE A 354 2.41 3.50 14.87
CA ILE A 354 1.34 4.00 13.99
C ILE A 354 2.00 4.42 12.68
N LEU A 355 2.04 3.51 11.72
CA LEU A 355 2.74 3.67 10.44
C LEU A 355 1.92 4.53 9.46
N PRO A 356 2.42 5.70 9.01
CA PRO A 356 1.68 6.61 8.14
C PRO A 356 1.83 6.21 6.66
N VAL A 357 1.12 5.15 6.25
CA VAL A 357 1.26 4.51 4.94
C VAL A 357 0.46 5.16 3.80
N GLY A 358 -0.58 5.94 4.09
CA GLY A 358 -1.47 6.55 3.08
C GLY A 358 -0.92 7.84 2.42
N GLU A 359 -1.52 8.26 1.29
CA GLU A 359 -1.03 9.42 0.49
C GLU A 359 -0.93 10.73 1.29
N PHE A 360 -1.82 10.98 2.25
CA PHE A 360 -1.83 12.21 3.07
C PHE A 360 -1.49 11.96 4.54
N ALA A 361 -0.93 10.79 4.87
CA ALA A 361 -0.46 10.44 6.20
C ALA A 361 0.98 10.94 6.44
N PHE A 362 1.32 11.23 7.69
CA PHE A 362 2.64 11.71 8.11
C PHE A 362 2.90 11.41 9.60
N PRO A 363 4.16 11.17 10.00
CA PRO A 363 4.50 10.94 11.40
C PRO A 363 4.58 12.24 12.20
N ILE A 364 4.33 12.15 13.51
CA ILE A 364 4.47 13.25 14.48
C ILE A 364 5.58 12.95 15.48
N GLY A 365 5.42 11.88 16.26
CA GLY A 365 6.26 11.57 17.43
C GLY A 365 6.90 10.20 17.36
N PHE A 366 8.16 10.12 17.78
CA PHE A 366 9.00 8.93 17.65
C PHE A 366 9.41 8.39 19.02
N ALA A 367 9.24 7.08 19.23
CA ALA A 367 9.68 6.43 20.47
C ALA A 367 11.22 6.30 20.50
N GLU A 368 11.84 6.64 21.64
CA GLU A 368 13.30 6.51 21.87
C GLU A 368 13.73 5.04 22.10
N GLY A 369 13.32 4.14 21.22
CA GLY A 369 13.64 2.71 21.28
C GLY A 369 12.42 1.79 21.48
N GLY A 370 12.74 0.52 21.68
CA GLY A 370 11.81 -0.61 21.62
C GLY A 370 12.27 -1.57 20.53
N TYR A 371 11.39 -1.91 19.60
CA TYR A 371 11.73 -2.67 18.38
C TYR A 371 12.73 -1.96 17.45
N GLY A 372 12.96 -0.64 17.61
CA GLY A 372 13.87 0.15 16.79
C GLY A 372 14.03 1.58 17.31
N SER A 373 15.07 2.29 16.85
CA SER A 373 15.51 3.58 17.41
C SER A 373 14.78 4.83 16.91
N LYS A 374 13.94 4.69 15.86
CA LYS A 374 13.09 5.77 15.32
C LYS A 374 11.76 5.20 14.84
N ILE A 375 10.92 4.77 15.78
CA ILE A 375 9.59 4.23 15.46
C ILE A 375 8.52 5.31 15.63
N PRO A 376 7.70 5.63 14.60
CA PRO A 376 6.60 6.57 14.74
C PRO A 376 5.48 5.93 15.59
N VAL A 377 5.22 6.51 16.76
CA VAL A 377 4.18 6.07 17.72
C VAL A 377 3.05 7.08 17.86
N ILE A 378 3.19 8.27 17.26
CA ILE A 378 2.11 9.21 17.02
C ILE A 378 2.19 9.64 15.56
N SER A 379 1.10 9.49 14.80
CA SER A 379 1.01 9.85 13.38
C SER A 379 -0.36 10.43 13.05
N ALA A 380 -0.43 11.25 11.99
CA ALA A 380 -1.66 11.93 11.57
C ALA A 380 -1.88 11.81 10.05
N SER A 381 -3.10 12.09 9.59
CA SER A 381 -3.47 12.00 8.18
C SER A 381 -4.70 12.86 7.85
N HIS A 382 -4.80 13.36 6.61
CA HIS A 382 -6.03 13.96 6.08
C HIS A 382 -6.83 12.89 5.33
N VAL A 383 -8.13 12.74 5.65
CA VAL A 383 -8.94 11.60 5.22
C VAL A 383 -10.23 12.10 4.56
N GLY A 384 -10.22 12.21 3.24
CA GLY A 384 -11.31 12.83 2.49
C GLY A 384 -11.46 14.29 2.89
N ARG A 385 -12.53 14.63 3.61
CA ARG A 385 -12.77 16.00 4.14
C ARG A 385 -12.28 16.20 5.57
N GLY A 386 -12.27 15.14 6.36
CA GLY A 386 -11.84 15.12 7.75
C GLY A 386 -10.35 14.82 7.92
N LYS A 387 -10.00 14.48 9.15
CA LYS A 387 -8.63 14.23 9.61
C LYS A 387 -8.61 13.10 10.63
N ILE A 388 -7.49 12.40 10.73
CA ILE A 388 -7.22 11.45 11.81
C ILE A 388 -5.89 11.73 12.49
N LEU A 389 -5.82 11.54 13.80
CA LEU A 389 -4.56 11.40 14.55
C LEU A 389 -4.61 10.11 15.38
N GLY A 390 -3.54 9.30 15.28
CA GLY A 390 -3.40 8.01 15.92
C GLY A 390 -2.26 7.98 16.92
N TYR A 391 -2.53 7.50 18.13
CA TYR A 391 -1.56 7.22 19.19
C TYR A 391 -1.33 5.70 19.32
N GLY A 392 -0.09 5.30 19.59
CA GLY A 392 0.30 3.90 19.78
C GLY A 392 -0.29 3.20 21.01
N HIS A 393 -1.00 3.92 21.87
CA HIS A 393 -1.60 3.41 23.11
C HIS A 393 -2.88 4.21 23.42
N GLU A 394 -3.88 3.55 24.02
CA GLU A 394 -5.20 4.12 24.27
C GLU A 394 -5.18 5.25 25.31
N SER A 395 -4.46 5.06 26.43
CA SER A 395 -4.32 6.05 27.51
C SER A 395 -3.40 7.23 27.19
N TRP A 396 -3.27 7.58 25.91
CA TRP A 396 -2.52 8.74 25.40
C TRP A 396 -3.47 9.77 24.77
N VAL A 397 -4.72 9.41 24.46
CA VAL A 397 -5.72 10.31 23.83
C VAL A 397 -6.06 11.52 24.70
N ASP A 398 -6.04 11.34 26.03
CA ASP A 398 -6.24 12.37 27.06
C ASP A 398 -4.93 12.95 27.63
N GLY A 399 -3.79 12.34 27.31
CA GLY A 399 -2.45 12.73 27.75
C GLY A 399 -1.99 12.05 29.05
N HIS A 400 -0.72 12.25 29.41
CA HIS A 400 -0.09 11.62 30.59
C HIS A 400 0.62 12.61 31.53
N GLY A 401 0.39 13.91 31.35
CA GLY A 401 1.12 14.98 32.05
C GLY A 401 0.77 16.35 31.49
N GLU A 402 1.40 17.41 32.01
CA GLU A 402 1.09 18.80 31.63
C GLU A 402 1.45 19.08 30.17
N GLU A 403 2.55 18.53 29.66
CA GLU A 403 3.00 18.71 28.26
C GLU A 403 2.27 17.75 27.30
N GLU A 404 2.00 16.53 27.75
CA GLU A 404 1.28 15.50 27.00
C GLU A 404 -0.20 15.86 26.80
N THR A 405 -0.88 16.40 27.81
CA THR A 405 -2.26 16.89 27.66
C THR A 405 -2.31 18.19 26.83
N GLU A 406 -1.27 19.04 26.87
CA GLU A 406 -1.17 20.19 25.94
C GLU A 406 -1.03 19.74 24.47
N PHE A 407 -0.34 18.62 24.20
CA PHE A 407 -0.35 17.99 22.88
C PHE A 407 -1.75 17.49 22.50
N SER A 408 -2.42 16.76 23.38
CA SER A 408 -3.73 16.16 23.06
C SER A 408 -4.82 17.21 22.83
N LEU A 409 -4.81 18.33 23.57
CA LEU A 409 -5.68 19.48 23.26
C LEU A 409 -5.36 20.11 21.89
N ARG A 410 -4.07 20.17 21.49
CA ARG A 410 -3.67 20.60 20.13
C ARG A 410 -4.03 19.60 19.03
N ALA A 411 -4.01 18.30 19.32
CA ALA A 411 -4.51 17.27 18.41
C ALA A 411 -6.01 17.45 18.14
N VAL A 412 -6.80 17.74 19.19
CA VAL A 412 -8.23 18.09 19.10
C VAL A 412 -8.43 19.36 18.27
N GLU A 413 -7.75 20.45 18.58
CA GLU A 413 -7.88 21.70 17.80
C GLU A 413 -7.49 21.51 16.33
N TRP A 414 -6.48 20.68 16.03
CA TRP A 414 -6.09 20.38 14.65
C TRP A 414 -7.10 19.48 13.92
N ALA A 415 -7.62 18.44 14.56
CA ALA A 415 -8.53 17.46 13.93
C ALA A 415 -9.99 17.93 13.87
N CYS A 416 -10.46 18.63 14.91
CA CYS A 416 -11.85 19.04 15.11
C CYS A 416 -12.10 20.53 14.79
N GLY A 417 -11.12 21.40 15.09
CA GLY A 417 -11.23 22.85 14.95
C GLY A 417 -11.88 23.58 16.14
N ALA A 418 -11.66 24.90 16.16
CA ALA A 418 -12.01 25.77 17.26
C ALA A 418 -13.51 25.74 17.64
N ASN A 419 -13.79 25.49 18.92
CA ASN A 419 -15.15 25.43 19.52
C ASN A 419 -16.02 24.26 19.03
N ALA A 420 -15.42 23.21 18.45
CA ALA A 420 -16.08 22.01 17.93
C ALA A 420 -17.07 21.33 18.90
N ASP A 421 -18.08 20.65 18.34
CA ASP A 421 -18.89 19.62 19.00
C ASP A 421 -18.11 18.28 19.01
N VAL A 422 -17.53 17.91 20.16
CA VAL A 422 -16.59 16.79 20.33
C VAL A 422 -17.28 15.60 21.01
N GLY A 423 -17.24 14.42 20.39
CA GLY A 423 -17.70 13.17 21.01
C GLY A 423 -16.59 12.42 21.73
N LEU A 424 -16.86 11.88 22.92
CA LEU A 424 -16.03 10.90 23.61
C LEU A 424 -16.70 9.52 23.54
N ALA A 425 -15.99 8.52 23.04
CA ALA A 425 -16.55 7.20 22.73
C ALA A 425 -16.99 6.40 23.97
N TYR A 426 -18.05 5.61 23.81
CA TYR A 426 -18.62 4.80 24.87
C TYR A 426 -17.68 3.67 25.31
N GLY A 427 -17.14 3.79 26.52
CA GLY A 427 -16.34 2.75 27.16
C GLY A 427 -14.84 2.89 26.99
N ALA A 428 -14.37 3.78 26.10
CA ALA A 428 -12.94 4.00 25.82
C ALA A 428 -12.16 4.71 26.96
N GLY A 429 -12.87 5.20 27.99
CA GLY A 429 -12.27 5.67 29.25
C GLY A 429 -12.05 7.18 29.34
N PHE A 430 -12.09 7.92 28.23
CA PHE A 430 -11.72 9.35 28.17
C PHE A 430 -12.71 10.32 28.85
N ASP A 431 -13.76 9.84 29.53
CA ASP A 431 -14.82 10.66 30.17
C ASP A 431 -14.27 11.77 31.10
N ASP A 432 -13.08 11.58 31.68
CA ASP A 432 -12.43 12.55 32.57
C ASP A 432 -11.83 13.76 31.81
N PHE A 433 -11.32 13.59 30.56
CA PHE A 433 -10.73 14.65 29.71
C PHE A 433 -11.75 15.73 29.25
N LYS A 434 -13.02 15.50 29.57
CA LYS A 434 -14.13 16.41 29.26
C LYS A 434 -13.92 17.81 29.85
N ASP A 435 -13.37 17.95 31.05
CA ASP A 435 -13.31 19.26 31.72
C ASP A 435 -12.26 20.16 31.06
N GLU A 436 -11.10 19.62 30.68
CA GLU A 436 -10.06 20.30 29.90
C GLU A 436 -10.60 20.77 28.53
N LEU A 437 -11.27 19.88 27.80
CA LEU A 437 -11.93 20.20 26.52
C LEU A 437 -12.98 21.31 26.65
N GLN A 438 -13.68 21.38 27.78
CA GLN A 438 -14.65 22.44 28.07
C GLN A 438 -13.99 23.76 28.52
N GLU A 439 -12.75 23.75 29.03
CA GLU A 439 -11.99 24.97 29.33
C GLU A 439 -11.39 25.62 28.06
N GLU A 440 -10.96 24.83 27.07
CA GLU A 440 -10.60 25.35 25.72
C GLU A 440 -11.84 25.76 24.88
N GLY A 441 -13.05 25.36 25.32
CA GLY A 441 -14.32 25.89 24.81
C GLY A 441 -15.08 24.99 23.83
N HIS A 442 -14.73 23.71 23.74
CA HIS A 442 -15.46 22.72 22.95
C HIS A 442 -16.77 22.29 23.63
N THR A 443 -17.74 21.82 22.83
CA THR A 443 -18.98 21.22 23.34
C THR A 443 -18.83 19.70 23.40
N VAL A 444 -18.62 19.15 24.59
CA VAL A 444 -18.31 17.73 24.76
C VAL A 444 -19.56 16.87 25.00
N HIS A 445 -19.69 15.80 24.23
CA HIS A 445 -20.73 14.76 24.31
C HIS A 445 -20.12 13.45 24.80
N LEU A 446 -20.63 12.90 25.91
CA LEU A 446 -20.11 11.66 26.50
C LEU A 446 -20.85 10.42 25.98
N SER A 447 -20.17 9.28 26.00
CA SER A 447 -20.74 7.96 25.64
C SER A 447 -21.32 7.90 24.23
N VAL A 448 -20.63 8.52 23.26
CA VAL A 448 -20.96 8.44 21.83
C VAL A 448 -20.65 7.05 21.29
N ALA A 449 -21.43 6.57 20.33
CA ALA A 449 -21.11 5.35 19.57
C ALA A 449 -20.93 5.69 18.09
N PRO A 450 -20.13 4.93 17.31
CA PRO A 450 -19.96 5.19 15.87
C PRO A 450 -21.27 5.21 15.06
N GLY A 451 -22.35 4.60 15.56
CA GLY A 451 -23.69 4.70 14.98
C GLY A 451 -24.47 6.00 15.22
N ASP A 452 -23.96 6.98 15.98
CA ASP A 452 -24.68 8.23 16.32
C ASP A 452 -23.78 9.49 16.26
N LEU A 453 -22.99 9.61 15.19
CA LEU A 453 -22.05 10.73 14.95
C LEU A 453 -22.70 11.99 14.36
N SER A 454 -24.04 12.04 14.32
CA SER A 454 -24.82 13.04 13.58
C SER A 454 -24.79 14.44 14.21
N GLY A 455 -23.86 15.28 13.76
CA GLY A 455 -23.73 16.67 14.22
C GLY A 455 -22.63 16.86 15.27
N LEU A 456 -21.69 15.92 15.33
CA LEU A 456 -20.37 16.14 15.91
C LEU A 456 -19.42 16.64 14.82
N ASP A 457 -18.44 17.45 15.19
CA ASP A 457 -17.31 17.80 14.32
C ASP A 457 -16.18 16.76 14.44
N CYS A 458 -16.06 16.06 15.59
CA CYS A 458 -15.10 14.96 15.74
C CYS A 458 -15.46 13.93 16.84
N LEU A 459 -14.72 12.81 16.85
CA LEU A 459 -14.80 11.74 17.85
C LEU A 459 -13.40 11.39 18.41
N LEU A 460 -13.32 11.17 19.72
CA LEU A 460 -12.18 10.54 20.41
C LEU A 460 -12.57 9.11 20.80
N ASP A 461 -11.86 8.12 20.27
CA ASP A 461 -12.15 6.68 20.37
C ASP A 461 -10.85 5.87 20.57
N GLU A 462 -10.92 4.54 20.59
CA GLU A 462 -9.76 3.65 20.70
C GLU A 462 -9.70 2.66 19.51
N PHE A 463 -8.48 2.23 19.14
CA PHE A 463 -8.28 1.25 18.06
C PHE A 463 -8.71 -0.18 18.42
N TRP A 464 -9.12 -0.45 19.67
CA TRP A 464 -9.32 -1.80 20.21
C TRP A 464 -10.79 -2.22 20.42
N ASN A 465 -11.77 -1.32 20.64
CA ASN A 465 -13.05 -1.60 21.34
C ASN A 465 -14.10 -2.49 20.63
N GLY A 466 -13.69 -3.49 19.86
CA GLY A 466 -14.60 -4.49 19.29
C GLY A 466 -15.57 -3.96 18.24
N HIS A 467 -15.29 -2.78 17.67
CA HIS A 467 -16.03 -2.17 16.56
C HIS A 467 -16.36 -3.21 15.48
N ASP A 468 -17.65 -3.38 15.16
CA ASP A 468 -18.06 -4.29 14.10
C ASP A 468 -17.84 -3.66 12.70
N ASP A 469 -18.05 -4.43 11.63
CA ASP A 469 -17.77 -3.94 10.27
C ASP A 469 -18.68 -2.75 9.87
N GLN A 470 -19.82 -2.55 10.52
CA GLN A 470 -20.69 -1.38 10.33
C GLN A 470 -20.18 -0.17 11.13
N ASP A 471 -19.72 -0.35 12.37
CA ASP A 471 -19.08 0.73 13.14
C ASP A 471 -17.83 1.27 12.42
N ASN A 472 -16.98 0.39 11.90
CA ASN A 472 -15.82 0.76 11.08
C ASN A 472 -16.22 1.54 9.81
N GLN A 473 -17.31 1.14 9.13
CA GLN A 473 -17.83 1.89 7.99
C GLN A 473 -18.38 3.27 8.40
N ASN A 474 -19.03 3.38 9.56
CA ASN A 474 -19.55 4.66 10.06
C ASN A 474 -18.41 5.65 10.34
N LEU A 475 -17.30 5.19 10.92
CA LEU A 475 -16.08 6.00 11.14
C LEU A 475 -15.45 6.46 9.81
N VAL A 476 -15.40 5.56 8.81
CA VAL A 476 -14.93 5.89 7.45
C VAL A 476 -15.82 6.95 6.79
N ASP A 477 -17.14 6.76 6.79
CA ASP A 477 -18.08 7.70 6.19
C ASP A 477 -18.02 9.07 6.88
N PHE A 478 -17.90 9.10 8.22
CA PHE A 478 -17.76 10.31 9.02
C PHE A 478 -16.50 11.11 8.65
N MET A 479 -15.33 10.47 8.58
CA MET A 479 -14.10 11.13 8.13
C MET A 479 -14.24 11.67 6.69
N LEU A 480 -14.77 10.85 5.76
CA LEU A 480 -14.91 11.23 4.36
C LEU A 480 -15.82 12.46 4.14
N ASP A 481 -16.90 12.60 4.94
CA ASP A 481 -17.81 13.75 4.86
C ASP A 481 -17.29 15.00 5.59
N GLY A 482 -16.41 14.86 6.60
CA GLY A 482 -15.71 16.00 7.22
C GLY A 482 -15.24 15.84 8.67
N GLY A 483 -15.61 14.75 9.34
CA GLY A 483 -15.35 14.56 10.77
C GLY A 483 -13.88 14.35 11.11
N GLY A 484 -13.44 14.95 12.22
CA GLY A 484 -12.17 14.62 12.86
C GLY A 484 -12.27 13.29 13.64
N LEU A 485 -11.18 12.53 13.66
CA LEU A 485 -11.09 11.29 14.44
C LEU A 485 -9.77 11.25 15.20
N ILE A 486 -9.80 10.98 16.50
CA ILE A 486 -8.60 10.79 17.31
C ILE A 486 -8.71 9.42 17.97
N MET A 487 -7.69 8.59 17.80
CA MET A 487 -7.70 7.21 18.27
C MET A 487 -6.38 6.83 18.94
N GLY A 488 -6.47 6.08 20.03
CA GLY A 488 -5.31 5.44 20.66
C GLY A 488 -5.51 3.93 20.79
N GLY A 489 -4.44 3.15 20.72
CA GLY A 489 -4.52 1.72 21.02
C GLY A 489 -3.30 0.93 20.57
N HIS A 490 -2.97 -0.10 21.33
CA HIS A 490 -1.83 -0.98 21.06
C HIS A 490 -2.25 -2.32 20.45
N ALA A 491 -1.39 -2.87 19.58
CA ALA A 491 -1.61 -4.11 18.83
C ALA A 491 -0.59 -5.23 19.14
N TRP A 492 0.57 -4.91 19.76
CA TRP A 492 1.53 -5.93 20.18
C TRP A 492 0.90 -6.97 21.13
N TYR A 493 0.12 -6.51 22.11
CA TYR A 493 -0.58 -7.38 23.06
C TYR A 493 -1.77 -8.12 22.42
N TRP A 494 -2.42 -7.52 21.42
CA TRP A 494 -3.49 -8.17 20.64
C TRP A 494 -2.97 -9.44 19.96
N SER A 495 -1.77 -9.35 19.40
CA SER A 495 -1.13 -10.38 18.59
C SER A 495 -0.60 -11.57 19.41
N TYR A 496 -0.60 -11.48 20.75
CA TYR A 496 -0.33 -12.63 21.63
C TYR A 496 -1.47 -13.68 21.65
N SER A 497 -2.67 -13.33 21.18
CA SER A 497 -3.85 -14.23 21.22
C SER A 497 -4.65 -14.28 19.92
N ASN A 498 -4.24 -13.52 18.90
CA ASN A 498 -4.95 -13.38 17.63
C ASN A 498 -3.94 -13.37 16.47
N THR A 499 -4.42 -13.58 15.24
CA THR A 499 -3.59 -13.63 14.02
C THR A 499 -4.18 -12.77 12.91
N ASP A 500 -3.38 -12.49 11.88
CA ASP A 500 -3.76 -11.64 10.74
C ASP A 500 -4.18 -10.22 11.18
N LEU A 501 -3.19 -9.52 11.76
CA LEU A 501 -3.29 -8.16 12.32
C LEU A 501 -3.93 -7.15 11.35
N ALA A 502 -3.59 -7.22 10.06
CA ALA A 502 -3.99 -6.21 9.07
C ALA A 502 -5.50 -6.21 8.77
N HIS A 503 -6.17 -7.36 8.93
CA HIS A 503 -7.60 -7.51 8.64
C HIS A 503 -8.47 -7.63 9.89
N ASN A 504 -7.91 -8.15 10.99
CA ASN A 504 -8.69 -8.50 12.18
C ASN A 504 -8.52 -7.52 13.36
N TYR A 505 -7.43 -6.73 13.44
CA TYR A 505 -7.31 -5.67 14.44
C TYR A 505 -8.26 -4.51 14.07
N PRO A 506 -9.14 -4.03 14.98
CA PRO A 506 -10.20 -3.09 14.58
C PRO A 506 -9.66 -1.80 13.95
N GLY A 507 -8.64 -1.17 14.55
CA GLY A 507 -7.99 0.01 13.96
C GLY A 507 -7.41 -0.19 12.56
N ASN A 508 -7.02 -1.43 12.19
CA ASN A 508 -6.48 -1.72 10.86
C ASN A 508 -7.56 -1.93 9.79
N LYS A 509 -8.81 -2.22 10.18
CA LYS A 509 -9.94 -2.30 9.23
C LYS A 509 -10.18 -0.98 8.50
N ILE A 510 -9.90 0.15 9.15
CA ILE A 510 -9.98 1.48 8.55
C ILE A 510 -8.65 2.00 7.95
N ALA A 511 -7.52 1.30 8.16
CA ALA A 511 -6.17 1.77 7.79
C ALA A 511 -6.00 2.09 6.30
N LYS A 512 -6.71 1.38 5.41
CA LYS A 512 -6.70 1.64 3.96
C LYS A 512 -7.35 2.96 3.56
N THR A 513 -8.23 3.50 4.40
CA THR A 513 -8.87 4.81 4.18
C THR A 513 -8.22 5.89 5.04
N SER A 514 -7.86 5.58 6.28
CA SER A 514 -7.25 6.52 7.22
C SER A 514 -5.78 6.83 6.86
N GLY A 515 -5.08 5.89 6.22
CA GLY A 515 -3.65 5.97 5.95
C GLY A 515 -2.77 5.68 7.18
N LEU A 516 -3.34 5.31 8.33
CA LEU A 516 -2.62 4.96 9.55
C LEU A 516 -2.78 3.47 9.85
N PHE A 517 -1.67 2.74 9.92
CA PHE A 517 -1.63 1.30 10.20
C PHE A 517 -0.97 1.03 11.56
N VAL A 518 -1.63 0.26 12.43
CA VAL A 518 -1.13 -0.11 13.75
C VAL A 518 -0.36 -1.43 13.68
N SER A 519 0.92 -1.43 14.08
CA SER A 519 1.81 -2.61 14.06
C SER A 519 1.82 -3.39 15.37
N ASP A 520 2.09 -4.69 15.30
CA ASP A 520 2.32 -5.61 16.41
C ASP A 520 3.70 -5.50 17.08
N ALA A 521 4.58 -4.62 16.60
CA ALA A 521 5.80 -4.26 17.31
C ALA A 521 5.51 -3.35 18.52
N TRP A 522 6.49 -3.17 19.40
CA TRP A 522 6.37 -2.36 20.62
C TRP A 522 7.45 -1.28 20.70
N GLY A 523 7.12 -0.14 21.32
CA GLY A 523 8.02 0.99 21.59
C GLY A 523 8.16 1.29 23.08
N TYR A 524 9.07 2.21 23.43
CA TYR A 524 9.13 2.81 24.77
C TYR A 524 8.19 4.03 24.91
N ASN A 525 7.95 4.42 26.17
CA ASN A 525 7.13 5.57 26.57
C ASN A 525 7.82 6.94 26.44
N ASN A 526 9.14 6.99 26.28
CA ASN A 526 9.83 8.22 25.88
C ASN A 526 9.52 8.53 24.42
N VAL A 527 8.92 9.68 24.14
CA VAL A 527 8.59 10.13 22.79
C VAL A 527 9.25 11.48 22.52
N ASP A 528 10.06 11.54 21.46
CA ASP A 528 10.60 12.80 20.94
C ASP A 528 9.53 13.52 20.10
N LEU A 529 9.23 14.75 20.51
CA LEU A 529 8.39 15.74 19.82
C LEU A 529 9.14 17.08 19.66
N SER A 530 10.45 17.11 19.89
CA SER A 530 11.27 18.33 20.01
C SER A 530 11.72 18.91 18.67
N ASP A 531 12.11 18.04 17.73
CA ASP A 531 12.49 18.39 16.36
C ASP A 531 11.43 17.90 15.37
N MET A 532 11.22 18.67 14.29
CA MET A 532 10.26 18.30 13.25
C MET A 532 10.77 17.10 12.43
N PRO A 533 10.01 16.00 12.28
CA PRO A 533 10.45 14.79 11.60
C PRO A 533 11.02 15.01 10.21
N HIS A 534 11.93 14.13 9.77
CA HIS A 534 12.47 14.18 8.42
C HIS A 534 11.38 13.93 7.37
N GLU A 535 11.43 14.59 6.21
CA GLU A 535 10.37 14.44 5.19
C GLU A 535 10.26 12.98 4.70
N LEU A 536 11.41 12.34 4.51
CA LEU A 536 11.52 10.91 4.15
C LEU A 536 11.17 9.94 5.29
N SER A 537 10.82 10.42 6.49
CA SER A 537 10.17 9.57 7.51
C SER A 537 8.69 9.29 7.21
N THR A 538 8.16 9.89 6.14
CA THR A 538 6.86 9.56 5.56
C THR A 538 7.03 8.45 4.51
N PRO A 539 6.47 7.23 4.71
CA PRO A 539 6.57 6.12 3.75
C PRO A 539 6.25 6.49 2.30
N ASN A 540 5.22 7.31 2.07
CA ASN A 540 4.84 7.76 0.73
C ASN A 540 5.93 8.62 0.03
N GLU A 541 6.72 9.40 0.79
CA GLU A 541 7.88 10.13 0.25
C GLU A 541 9.11 9.23 0.12
N ALA A 542 9.35 8.34 1.08
CA ALA A 542 10.45 7.37 1.00
C ALA A 542 10.34 6.48 -0.26
N ILE A 543 9.12 6.04 -0.60
CA ILE A 543 8.84 5.27 -1.82
C ILE A 543 9.12 6.09 -3.09
N LYS A 544 8.72 7.37 -3.13
CA LYS A 544 9.05 8.28 -4.26
C LYS A 544 10.56 8.51 -4.36
N ALA A 545 11.26 8.63 -3.23
CA ALA A 545 12.70 8.82 -3.16
C ALA A 545 13.47 7.62 -3.71
N ILE A 546 13.13 6.38 -3.30
CA ILE A 546 13.71 5.15 -3.87
C ILE A 546 13.48 5.08 -5.39
N ARG A 547 12.26 5.36 -5.83
CA ARG A 547 11.89 5.33 -7.26
C ARG A 547 12.66 6.40 -8.06
N GLY A 548 12.84 7.58 -7.48
CA GLY A 548 13.64 8.67 -8.06
C GLY A 548 15.13 8.30 -8.18
N ASP A 549 15.71 7.72 -7.13
CA ASP A 549 17.10 7.26 -7.07
C ASP A 549 17.38 6.17 -8.13
N ARG A 550 16.56 5.11 -8.12
CA ARG A 550 16.78 3.88 -8.91
C ARG A 550 16.32 3.98 -10.36
N ILE A 551 15.29 4.77 -10.68
CA ILE A 551 14.71 4.87 -12.04
C ILE A 551 15.02 6.22 -12.69
N ASP A 552 14.71 7.32 -11.99
CA ASP A 552 14.78 8.68 -12.57
C ASP A 552 16.17 9.34 -12.47
N ASN A 553 17.17 8.63 -11.91
CA ASN A 553 18.56 9.07 -11.70
C ASN A 553 18.70 10.27 -10.74
N LEU A 554 17.82 10.37 -9.76
CA LEU A 554 17.82 11.39 -8.71
C LEU A 554 18.52 10.86 -7.45
N THR A 555 19.83 10.65 -7.53
CA THR A 555 20.61 9.98 -6.48
C THR A 555 20.46 10.63 -5.10
N LEU A 556 20.09 9.84 -4.10
CA LEU A 556 19.96 10.26 -2.70
C LEU A 556 21.33 10.50 -2.03
N SER A 557 21.34 11.29 -0.96
CA SER A 557 22.49 11.30 -0.04
C SER A 557 22.47 10.06 0.86
N MET A 558 23.61 9.71 1.47
CA MET A 558 23.66 8.61 2.43
C MET A 558 22.76 8.87 3.66
N GLU A 559 22.64 10.13 4.08
CA GLU A 559 21.79 10.56 5.20
C GLU A 559 20.30 10.38 4.86
N ASP A 560 19.89 10.79 3.65
CA ASP A 560 18.54 10.54 3.13
C ASP A 560 18.24 9.03 3.00
N ALA A 561 19.20 8.27 2.45
CA ALA A 561 19.06 6.83 2.24
C ALA A 561 18.91 6.06 3.57
N THR A 562 19.68 6.40 4.60
CA THR A 562 19.51 5.80 5.94
C THR A 562 18.11 6.06 6.49
N VAL A 563 17.57 7.28 6.37
CA VAL A 563 16.21 7.58 6.84
C VAL A 563 15.15 6.81 6.04
N VAL A 564 15.37 6.64 4.73
CA VAL A 564 14.50 5.82 3.87
C VAL A 564 14.45 4.35 4.34
N ASP A 565 15.59 3.73 4.66
CA ASP A 565 15.59 2.35 5.17
C ASP A 565 15.02 2.24 6.59
N GLU A 566 15.38 3.16 7.51
CA GLU A 566 14.76 3.22 8.85
C GLU A 566 13.21 3.27 8.77
N THR A 567 12.67 3.98 7.77
CA THR A 567 11.23 4.16 7.57
C THR A 567 10.57 2.94 6.92
N LEU A 568 11.15 2.42 5.86
CA LEU A 568 10.53 1.36 5.05
C LEU A 568 10.86 -0.05 5.53
N SER A 569 11.94 -0.27 6.28
CA SER A 569 12.24 -1.56 6.92
C SER A 569 11.17 -1.96 7.93
N VAL A 570 10.68 -1.00 8.73
CA VAL A 570 9.57 -1.24 9.68
C VAL A 570 8.26 -1.52 8.93
N CYS A 571 7.98 -0.79 7.85
CA CYS A 571 6.74 -0.96 7.09
C CYS A 571 6.71 -2.29 6.31
N THR A 572 7.80 -2.66 5.64
CA THR A 572 7.85 -3.85 4.77
C THR A 572 7.72 -5.18 5.52
N GLY A 573 8.00 -5.21 6.83
CA GLY A 573 7.79 -6.39 7.67
C GLY A 573 6.35 -6.63 8.14
N VAL A 574 5.47 -5.62 8.06
CA VAL A 574 4.15 -5.64 8.76
C VAL A 574 2.97 -5.27 7.85
N VAL A 575 3.16 -4.34 6.91
CA VAL A 575 2.09 -3.87 6.01
C VAL A 575 1.78 -4.94 4.96
N THR A 576 0.56 -5.47 4.91
CA THR A 576 0.19 -6.56 4.01
C THR A 576 0.13 -6.15 2.54
N LEU A 577 0.37 -7.10 1.62
CA LEU A 577 0.56 -6.87 0.18
C LEU A 577 -0.64 -6.21 -0.54
N ASP A 578 -1.82 -6.23 0.07
CA ASP A 578 -3.05 -5.66 -0.43
C ASP A 578 -3.21 -4.15 -0.16
N PHE A 579 -2.28 -3.55 0.58
CA PHE A 579 -2.07 -2.09 0.62
C PHE A 579 -1.38 -1.62 -0.68
N ASN A 580 -2.17 -1.65 -1.76
CA ASN A 580 -1.69 -1.45 -3.14
C ASN A 580 -0.91 -0.13 -3.35
N GLU A 581 -1.27 0.95 -2.66
CA GLU A 581 -0.57 2.25 -2.78
C GLU A 581 0.86 2.22 -2.24
N PHE A 582 1.10 1.42 -1.20
CA PHE A 582 2.44 1.18 -0.64
C PHE A 582 3.22 0.17 -1.51
N TRP A 583 2.62 -0.97 -1.83
CA TRP A 583 3.34 -2.08 -2.47
C TRP A 583 3.51 -1.95 -3.99
N SER A 584 2.60 -1.31 -4.72
CA SER A 584 2.69 -1.26 -6.20
C SER A 584 3.92 -0.51 -6.69
N PRO A 585 4.27 0.70 -6.19
CA PRO A 585 5.45 1.42 -6.67
C PRO A 585 6.77 0.75 -6.27
N LEU A 586 6.80 0.03 -5.15
CA LEU A 586 7.93 -0.78 -4.72
C LEU A 586 8.11 -2.01 -5.63
N ARG A 587 7.02 -2.75 -5.93
CA ARG A 587 7.01 -3.87 -6.89
C ARG A 587 7.34 -3.42 -8.31
N GLU A 588 6.91 -2.22 -8.74
CA GLU A 588 7.35 -1.58 -9.99
C GLU A 588 8.86 -1.33 -9.99
N THR A 589 9.42 -0.84 -8.87
CA THR A 589 10.85 -0.52 -8.77
C THR A 589 11.71 -1.77 -8.84
N VAL A 590 11.42 -2.82 -8.05
CA VAL A 590 12.12 -4.12 -8.13
C VAL A 590 12.04 -4.72 -9.54
N ASN A 591 10.87 -4.62 -10.21
CA ASN A 591 10.72 -5.07 -11.59
C ASN A 591 11.51 -4.24 -12.61
N ALA A 592 11.84 -2.98 -12.30
CA ALA A 592 12.61 -2.09 -13.17
C ALA A 592 14.13 -2.19 -12.94
N THR A 593 14.58 -2.38 -11.70
CA THR A 593 15.99 -2.60 -11.34
C THR A 593 16.44 -4.03 -11.63
N GLY A 594 15.52 -4.99 -11.54
CA GLY A 594 15.83 -6.40 -11.33
C GLY A 594 15.90 -6.73 -9.84
N TRP A 595 15.74 -8.01 -9.54
CA TRP A 595 15.87 -8.59 -8.20
C TRP A 595 17.34 -8.69 -7.80
N SER A 596 17.62 -8.52 -6.52
CA SER A 596 18.94 -8.57 -5.90
C SER A 596 19.54 -9.96 -6.01
N VAL A 597 20.85 -10.04 -6.28
CA VAL A 597 21.60 -11.30 -6.34
C VAL A 597 22.71 -11.24 -5.31
N ILE A 598 22.62 -12.09 -4.29
CA ILE A 598 23.65 -12.23 -3.26
C ILE A 598 24.54 -13.41 -3.66
N GLU A 599 25.79 -13.11 -4.03
CA GLU A 599 26.82 -14.08 -4.40
C GLU A 599 27.11 -15.05 -3.24
N TYR A 600 27.21 -16.34 -3.54
CA TYR A 600 27.57 -17.36 -2.55
C TYR A 600 28.96 -17.08 -1.94
N GLY A 601 29.05 -17.11 -0.60
CA GLY A 601 30.27 -16.77 0.13
C GLY A 601 30.49 -17.62 1.39
N THR A 602 31.71 -18.12 1.57
CA THR A 602 32.11 -18.67 2.87
C THR A 602 32.39 -17.54 3.86
N LEU A 603 32.23 -17.79 5.17
CA LEU A 603 32.47 -16.87 6.30
C LEU A 603 33.73 -15.98 6.24
N TRP A 604 34.73 -16.38 5.46
CA TRP A 604 36.06 -15.76 5.40
C TRP A 604 36.27 -14.97 4.10
N GLN A 605 35.26 -14.88 3.24
CA GLN A 605 35.28 -14.16 1.97
C GLN A 605 34.45 -12.87 2.06
N ASP A 606 35.09 -11.77 1.68
CA ASP A 606 34.45 -10.46 1.51
C ASP A 606 33.67 -10.45 0.17
N VAL A 607 32.54 -11.17 0.14
CA VAL A 607 31.62 -11.34 -1.00
C VAL A 607 30.18 -11.44 -0.51
N GLY A 608 29.22 -11.09 -1.37
CA GLY A 608 27.79 -11.04 -1.04
C GLY A 608 27.29 -9.59 -0.92
N HIS A 609 26.42 -9.32 0.06
CA HIS A 609 25.76 -8.02 0.25
C HIS A 609 26.10 -7.41 1.61
N ASN A 610 26.52 -6.14 1.64
CA ASN A 610 26.92 -5.42 2.85
C ASN A 610 25.80 -4.49 3.33
N MET A 611 25.24 -4.77 4.51
CA MET A 611 24.20 -3.94 5.10
C MET A 611 24.75 -2.55 5.45
N GLY A 612 24.05 -1.50 5.05
CA GLY A 612 24.43 -0.10 5.29
C GLY A 612 25.39 0.52 4.28
N GLU A 613 25.89 -0.23 3.27
CA GLU A 613 26.70 0.36 2.18
C GLU A 613 25.83 1.01 1.08
N ASP A 614 24.61 0.51 0.87
CA ASP A 614 23.56 1.13 0.04
C ASP A 614 22.19 0.89 0.70
N PRO A 615 21.75 1.76 1.62
CA PRO A 615 20.49 1.56 2.36
C PRO A 615 19.26 1.43 1.47
N VAL A 616 19.27 1.99 0.25
CA VAL A 616 18.18 1.80 -0.72
C VAL A 616 18.17 0.36 -1.26
N ALA A 617 19.32 -0.27 -1.43
CA ALA A 617 19.40 -1.70 -1.74
C ALA A 617 18.99 -2.57 -0.55
N ASP A 618 19.33 -2.17 0.69
CA ASP A 618 18.85 -2.85 1.91
C ASP A 618 17.31 -2.84 1.98
N THR A 619 16.67 -1.70 1.70
CA THR A 619 15.21 -1.60 1.64
C THR A 619 14.63 -2.46 0.52
N LEU A 620 15.22 -2.44 -0.68
CA LEU A 620 14.74 -3.27 -1.80
C LEU A 620 14.87 -4.77 -1.47
N LEU A 621 15.95 -5.20 -0.80
CA LEU A 621 16.10 -6.57 -0.33
C LEU A 621 14.99 -6.96 0.67
N ARG A 622 14.54 -6.04 1.53
CA ARG A 622 13.37 -6.24 2.42
C ARG A 622 12.05 -6.34 1.65
N VAL A 623 11.87 -5.52 0.61
CA VAL A 623 10.72 -5.62 -0.32
C VAL A 623 10.70 -6.98 -1.03
N GLU A 624 11.85 -7.44 -1.53
CA GLU A 624 12.02 -8.75 -2.17
C GLU A 624 11.69 -9.91 -1.21
N ALA A 625 12.18 -9.84 0.03
CA ALA A 625 11.83 -10.80 1.08
C ALA A 625 10.33 -10.80 1.40
N ALA A 626 9.72 -9.64 1.62
CA ALA A 626 8.29 -9.53 1.92
C ALA A 626 7.41 -10.06 0.76
N LEU A 627 7.80 -9.82 -0.49
CA LEU A 627 7.12 -10.38 -1.67
C LEU A 627 7.27 -11.91 -1.73
N THR A 628 8.47 -12.46 -1.55
CA THR A 628 8.68 -13.92 -1.63
C THR A 628 8.00 -14.70 -0.48
N GLN A 629 7.86 -14.09 0.70
CA GLN A 629 7.19 -14.68 1.85
C GLN A 629 5.66 -14.56 1.80
N ASN A 630 5.09 -13.51 1.18
CA ASN A 630 3.65 -13.25 1.26
C ASN A 630 2.86 -13.43 -0.05
N LEU A 631 3.49 -13.44 -1.24
CA LEU A 631 2.76 -13.62 -2.51
C LEU A 631 2.06 -14.99 -2.59
N PRO A 632 0.88 -15.10 -3.24
CA PRO A 632 0.27 -16.37 -3.61
C PRO A 632 1.22 -17.29 -4.39
N ALA A 633 1.02 -18.61 -4.30
CA ALA A 633 1.93 -19.59 -4.91
C ALA A 633 2.06 -19.45 -6.44
N ASP A 634 0.97 -19.04 -7.11
CA ASP A 634 0.89 -18.81 -8.55
C ASP A 634 1.40 -17.43 -9.00
N GLU A 635 1.64 -16.50 -8.06
CA GLU A 635 2.32 -15.22 -8.29
C GLU A 635 3.83 -15.26 -7.96
N LEU A 636 4.36 -16.37 -7.43
CA LEU A 636 5.75 -16.46 -6.99
C LEU A 636 6.75 -16.37 -8.17
N PRO A 637 7.73 -15.46 -8.13
CA PRO A 637 8.84 -15.46 -9.08
C PRO A 637 9.88 -16.53 -8.69
N ALA A 638 10.65 -17.00 -9.67
CA ALA A 638 11.90 -17.71 -9.42
C ALA A 638 12.99 -16.68 -9.09
N HIS A 639 13.32 -16.51 -7.80
CA HIS A 639 14.26 -15.49 -7.33
C HIS A 639 15.69 -15.79 -7.84
N PRO A 640 16.43 -14.85 -8.45
CA PRO A 640 17.69 -15.17 -9.14
C PRO A 640 18.76 -15.74 -8.20
N SER A 641 18.87 -15.25 -6.96
CA SER A 641 19.78 -15.81 -5.93
C SER A 641 19.63 -17.31 -5.68
N HIS A 642 18.53 -17.96 -6.08
CA HIS A 642 18.41 -19.41 -5.95
C HIS A 642 19.53 -20.16 -6.67
N VAL A 643 20.15 -19.58 -7.70
CA VAL A 643 21.28 -20.18 -8.43
C VAL A 643 22.54 -20.22 -7.57
N GLU A 644 22.75 -19.18 -6.76
CA GLU A 644 23.86 -19.05 -5.79
C GLU A 644 23.59 -19.93 -4.56
N PHE A 645 22.42 -19.77 -3.93
CA PHE A 645 21.97 -20.57 -2.80
C PHE A 645 20.42 -20.55 -2.71
N PRO A 646 19.73 -21.70 -2.59
CA PRO A 646 20.25 -23.05 -2.28
C PRO A 646 20.77 -23.87 -3.49
N GLY A 647 20.69 -23.36 -4.71
CA GLY A 647 21.22 -24.00 -5.93
C GLY A 647 20.16 -24.26 -7.01
N GLU A 648 20.59 -24.28 -8.28
CA GLU A 648 19.70 -24.47 -9.43
C GLU A 648 19.12 -25.90 -9.50
N VAL A 649 17.81 -25.99 -9.75
CA VAL A 649 17.15 -27.25 -10.15
C VAL A 649 17.33 -27.45 -11.65
N PRO A 650 17.95 -28.56 -12.12
CA PRO A 650 18.21 -28.78 -13.54
C PRO A 650 16.94 -28.65 -14.40
N ALA A 651 17.00 -27.86 -15.46
CA ALA A 651 15.86 -27.58 -16.35
C ALA A 651 15.29 -28.82 -17.10
N ASN A 652 15.96 -29.97 -17.03
CA ASN A 652 15.48 -31.27 -17.53
C ASN A 652 14.93 -32.19 -16.43
N ALA A 653 14.91 -31.78 -15.16
CA ALA A 653 14.38 -32.56 -14.05
C ALA A 653 12.87 -32.78 -14.21
N THR A 654 12.43 -34.04 -14.21
CA THR A 654 11.02 -34.37 -14.41
C THR A 654 10.20 -33.96 -13.18
N ARG A 655 9.17 -33.14 -13.39
CA ARG A 655 8.14 -32.85 -12.38
C ARG A 655 7.23 -34.07 -12.22
N ILE A 656 6.99 -34.51 -10.99
CA ILE A 656 6.27 -35.74 -10.67
C ILE A 656 5.07 -35.50 -9.74
N SER A 657 4.29 -36.55 -9.53
CA SER A 657 3.31 -36.64 -8.44
C SER A 657 3.61 -37.89 -7.63
N ARG A 658 3.66 -37.76 -6.30
CA ARG A 658 4.00 -38.83 -5.35
C ARG A 658 3.01 -38.80 -4.18
N ILE A 659 2.57 -39.97 -3.76
CA ILE A 659 1.91 -40.13 -2.46
C ILE A 659 3.01 -40.47 -1.44
N VAL A 660 3.08 -39.69 -0.37
CA VAL A 660 3.96 -39.92 0.77
C VAL A 660 3.12 -40.29 2.00
N THR A 661 3.68 -41.12 2.87
CA THR A 661 3.06 -41.52 4.13
C THR A 661 3.73 -40.73 5.26
N ILE A 662 2.94 -40.09 6.11
CA ILE A 662 3.40 -39.22 7.20
C ILE A 662 2.89 -39.81 8.52
N ASP A 663 3.74 -39.91 9.55
CA ASP A 663 3.27 -40.19 10.91
C ASP A 663 2.94 -38.89 11.65
N GLY A 664 1.64 -38.65 11.83
CA GLY A 664 1.09 -37.54 12.60
C GLY A 664 1.08 -37.76 14.12
N ASN A 665 1.65 -38.85 14.64
CA ASN A 665 1.90 -39.03 16.06
C ASN A 665 3.29 -38.52 16.41
N GLN A 666 3.38 -37.28 16.91
CA GLN A 666 4.65 -36.66 17.28
C GLN A 666 4.54 -36.09 18.69
N SER A 667 5.31 -36.57 19.66
CA SER A 667 5.27 -36.00 21.02
C SER A 667 6.06 -34.68 21.12
N GLY A 668 7.10 -34.52 20.29
CA GLY A 668 8.21 -33.62 20.55
C GLY A 668 8.96 -33.98 21.84
N LEU A 669 9.77 -33.05 22.34
CA LEU A 669 10.47 -33.15 23.63
C LEU A 669 9.72 -32.34 24.71
N PRO A 670 9.87 -32.66 26.00
CA PRO A 670 9.40 -31.78 27.07
C PRO A 670 10.09 -30.40 27.03
N SER A 671 9.35 -29.32 27.33
CA SER A 671 9.83 -27.94 27.18
C SER A 671 11.10 -27.56 27.97
N ASN A 672 11.51 -28.38 28.94
CA ASN A 672 12.71 -28.16 29.74
C ASN A 672 14.01 -28.49 28.99
N PHE A 673 13.95 -29.12 27.81
CA PHE A 673 15.09 -29.21 26.89
C PHE A 673 15.25 -27.90 26.10
N GLY A 674 15.70 -26.83 26.77
CA GLY A 674 15.60 -25.45 26.28
C GLY A 674 16.24 -25.22 24.91
N TYR A 675 17.54 -25.52 24.80
CA TYR A 675 18.31 -25.29 23.58
C TYR A 675 17.90 -26.20 22.40
N SER A 676 17.26 -27.34 22.68
CA SER A 676 16.74 -28.27 21.65
C SER A 676 15.60 -27.73 20.78
N GLN A 677 15.05 -26.55 21.13
CA GLN A 677 13.76 -26.06 20.66
C GLN A 677 12.69 -27.16 20.80
N ALA A 678 12.51 -27.66 22.03
CA ALA A 678 11.76 -28.88 22.35
C ALA A 678 10.35 -28.98 21.74
N ARG A 679 9.71 -27.83 21.50
CA ARG A 679 8.34 -27.68 20.99
C ARG A 679 8.24 -27.15 19.55
N SER A 680 9.32 -27.21 18.76
CA SER A 680 9.25 -26.98 17.30
C SER A 680 8.53 -28.12 16.57
N HIS A 681 7.83 -27.82 15.46
CA HIS A 681 7.16 -28.81 14.62
C HIS A 681 8.17 -29.80 14.01
N VAL A 682 7.86 -31.10 14.10
CA VAL A 682 8.70 -32.17 13.57
C VAL A 682 8.58 -32.20 12.04
N ARG A 683 9.70 -31.90 11.36
CA ARG A 683 9.80 -31.87 9.90
C ARG A 683 9.88 -33.28 9.31
N MET A 684 8.78 -33.75 8.73
CA MET A 684 8.68 -35.08 8.13
C MET A 684 9.19 -35.07 6.68
N THR A 685 10.25 -35.82 6.44
CA THR A 685 10.94 -35.98 5.14
C THR A 685 10.03 -36.60 4.08
N THR A 686 9.93 -35.96 2.90
CA THR A 686 9.13 -36.49 1.76
C THR A 686 9.97 -37.02 0.60
N GLY A 687 11.28 -36.70 0.56
CA GLY A 687 12.16 -36.98 -0.57
C GLY A 687 11.74 -36.27 -1.87
N LEU A 688 11.23 -35.06 -1.73
CA LEU A 688 10.77 -34.19 -2.82
C LEU A 688 11.36 -32.77 -2.64
N TYR A 689 11.35 -31.98 -3.71
CA TYR A 689 11.87 -30.62 -3.77
C TYR A 689 10.94 -29.75 -4.62
N ALA A 690 10.58 -28.56 -4.14
CA ALA A 690 9.84 -27.57 -4.91
C ALA A 690 10.82 -26.80 -5.80
N ALA A 691 10.54 -26.70 -7.11
CA ALA A 691 11.37 -25.90 -7.99
C ALA A 691 11.18 -24.39 -7.70
N PRO A 692 12.23 -23.55 -7.83
CA PRO A 692 12.16 -22.11 -7.56
C PRO A 692 11.03 -21.42 -8.34
N GLY A 693 10.11 -20.77 -7.62
CA GLY A 693 8.96 -20.07 -8.19
C GLY A 693 7.90 -20.97 -8.84
N GLU A 694 7.94 -22.30 -8.68
CA GLU A 694 6.90 -23.19 -9.21
C GLU A 694 5.84 -23.54 -8.16
N VAL A 695 4.58 -23.52 -8.60
CA VAL A 695 3.44 -24.07 -7.86
C VAL A 695 3.62 -25.58 -7.68
N VAL A 696 3.52 -26.02 -6.42
CA VAL A 696 3.37 -27.41 -6.02
C VAL A 696 1.96 -27.59 -5.45
N THR A 697 1.18 -28.52 -6.00
CA THR A 697 -0.14 -28.86 -5.45
C THR A 697 0.00 -29.92 -4.37
N VAL A 698 -0.50 -29.65 -3.18
CA VAL A 698 -0.51 -30.59 -2.05
C VAL A 698 -1.96 -30.96 -1.71
N THR A 699 -2.17 -32.21 -1.28
CA THR A 699 -3.47 -32.72 -0.84
C THR A 699 -3.29 -33.62 0.37
N LEU A 700 -3.85 -33.19 1.50
CA LEU A 700 -3.76 -33.82 2.82
C LEU A 700 -5.13 -34.46 3.19
N PRO A 701 -5.25 -35.38 4.17
CA PRO A 701 -6.57 -35.81 4.65
C PRO A 701 -7.35 -34.64 5.25
N SER A 702 -8.68 -34.75 5.30
CA SER A 702 -9.51 -33.76 6.00
C SER A 702 -9.25 -33.74 7.51
N GLU A 703 -8.64 -34.79 8.07
CA GLU A 703 -8.18 -34.84 9.46
C GLU A 703 -6.95 -33.95 9.76
N ALA A 704 -6.20 -33.47 8.75
CA ALA A 704 -5.01 -32.64 8.95
C ALA A 704 -5.27 -31.13 8.75
N VAL A 705 -6.48 -30.77 8.31
CA VAL A 705 -6.91 -29.37 8.14
C VAL A 705 -7.17 -28.72 9.49
N ASP A 706 -6.77 -27.46 9.66
CA ASP A 706 -6.89 -26.67 10.90
C ASP A 706 -6.30 -27.35 12.15
N SER A 707 -5.36 -28.29 11.95
CA SER A 707 -4.87 -29.22 12.98
C SER A 707 -3.39 -28.99 13.35
N ASP A 708 -2.92 -27.75 13.24
CA ASP A 708 -1.54 -27.33 13.52
C ASP A 708 -0.50 -28.14 12.72
N ILE A 709 -0.77 -28.27 11.41
CA ILE A 709 0.08 -28.92 10.41
C ILE A 709 0.44 -27.87 9.34
N TYR A 710 1.70 -27.87 8.92
CA TYR A 710 2.19 -26.97 7.89
C TYR A 710 2.86 -27.75 6.74
N VAL A 711 2.80 -27.20 5.53
CA VAL A 711 3.75 -27.55 4.47
C VAL A 711 4.90 -26.55 4.55
N LEU A 712 6.11 -27.06 4.78
CA LEU A 712 7.33 -26.26 4.84
C LEU A 712 8.14 -26.53 3.57
N VAL A 713 8.47 -25.46 2.84
CA VAL A 713 9.30 -25.51 1.63
C VAL A 713 10.64 -24.83 1.90
N GLY A 714 11.71 -25.62 1.92
CA GLY A 714 13.05 -25.17 2.32
C GLY A 714 13.51 -25.78 3.66
N ALA A 715 14.83 -25.89 3.84
CA ALA A 715 15.44 -26.43 5.07
C ALA A 715 16.03 -25.34 5.97
N HIS A 716 16.69 -24.35 5.36
CA HIS A 716 17.41 -23.26 6.00
C HIS A 716 16.46 -22.27 6.69
N SER A 717 16.13 -22.54 7.96
CA SER A 717 15.20 -21.73 8.75
C SER A 717 15.80 -20.42 9.27
N ASP A 718 17.12 -20.27 9.19
CA ASP A 718 17.84 -19.16 9.80
C ASP A 718 17.60 -17.83 9.09
N ASN A 719 17.18 -16.86 9.88
CA ASN A 719 16.99 -15.48 9.49
C ASN A 719 18.31 -14.71 9.70
N LEU A 720 18.74 -13.94 8.69
CA LEU A 720 20.06 -13.29 8.68
C LEU A 720 20.00 -11.75 8.75
N TRP A 721 18.84 -11.13 9.02
CA TRP A 721 18.73 -9.66 9.08
C TRP A 721 19.63 -8.97 10.12
N GLU A 722 20.16 -9.71 11.09
CA GLU A 722 21.11 -9.21 12.10
C GLU A 722 22.58 -9.27 11.64
N LYS A 723 22.87 -9.77 10.42
CA LYS A 723 24.22 -9.83 9.87
C LYS A 723 24.62 -8.54 9.17
N ASN A 724 25.83 -8.05 9.45
CA ASN A 724 26.41 -6.90 8.73
C ASN A 724 26.76 -7.22 7.26
N GLN A 725 27.01 -8.50 6.94
CA GLN A 725 27.31 -9.00 5.59
C GLN A 725 26.54 -10.30 5.36
N LEU A 726 25.88 -10.40 4.21
CA LEU A 726 25.02 -11.50 3.80
C LEU A 726 25.68 -12.29 2.67
N HIS A 727 25.84 -13.61 2.83
CA HIS A 727 26.35 -14.53 1.81
C HIS A 727 25.24 -15.40 1.16
N ARG A 728 23.98 -15.20 1.58
CA ARG A 728 22.75 -15.66 0.92
C ARG A 728 21.61 -14.70 1.20
N HIS A 729 20.47 -14.89 0.53
CA HIS A 729 19.24 -14.15 0.85
C HIS A 729 18.81 -14.40 2.32
N PRO A 730 18.38 -13.38 3.10
CA PRO A 730 18.18 -13.53 4.55
C PRO A 730 17.16 -14.58 4.97
N GLN A 731 16.07 -14.72 4.19
CA GLN A 731 14.98 -15.67 4.45
C GLN A 731 14.70 -16.45 3.17
N ILE A 732 14.91 -17.77 3.19
CA ILE A 732 14.73 -18.67 2.02
C ILE A 732 13.90 -19.91 2.34
N VAL A 733 13.30 -19.97 3.53
CA VAL A 733 12.29 -20.95 3.95
C VAL A 733 10.92 -20.31 3.83
N ARG A 734 9.89 -21.08 3.49
CA ARG A 734 8.48 -20.62 3.58
C ARG A 734 7.58 -21.68 4.18
N TRP A 735 6.75 -21.26 5.14
CA TRP A 735 5.74 -22.09 5.81
C TRP A 735 4.35 -21.79 5.22
N TRP A 736 3.53 -22.83 5.04
CA TRP A 736 2.17 -22.75 4.56
C TRP A 736 1.25 -23.51 5.52
N ASN A 737 0.32 -22.81 6.19
CA ASN A 737 -0.66 -23.45 7.08
C ASN A 737 -1.60 -24.37 6.29
N VAL A 738 -1.97 -25.53 6.83
CA VAL A 738 -2.96 -26.42 6.20
C VAL A 738 -4.38 -26.04 6.62
N ASP A 739 -4.91 -25.01 5.95
CA ASP A 739 -6.29 -24.53 6.07
C ASP A 739 -7.28 -25.27 5.12
N GLN A 740 -6.76 -25.98 4.12
CA GLN A 740 -7.55 -26.56 3.02
C GLN A 740 -7.10 -27.97 2.63
N HIS A 741 -8.08 -28.80 2.22
CA HIS A 741 -7.86 -30.19 1.77
C HIS A 741 -6.97 -30.29 0.52
N HIS A 742 -7.07 -29.30 -0.37
CA HIS A 742 -6.20 -29.10 -1.53
C HIS A 742 -5.62 -27.69 -1.41
N MET A 743 -4.30 -27.57 -1.52
CA MET A 743 -3.61 -26.28 -1.41
C MET A 743 -2.52 -26.17 -2.48
N GLU A 744 -2.22 -24.94 -2.88
CA GLU A 744 -1.11 -24.61 -3.77
C GLU A 744 -0.04 -23.89 -2.97
N VAL A 745 1.19 -24.41 -3.01
CA VAL A 745 2.34 -23.91 -2.23
C VAL A 745 3.53 -23.69 -3.14
N GLY A 746 4.50 -22.91 -2.68
CA GLY A 746 5.75 -22.70 -3.40
C GLY A 746 6.80 -22.00 -2.54
N ASN A 747 7.95 -21.75 -3.13
CA ASN A 747 9.00 -20.90 -2.57
C ASN A 747 9.79 -20.29 -3.73
N ALA A 748 10.07 -18.99 -3.68
CA ALA A 748 10.80 -18.29 -4.73
C ALA A 748 12.24 -18.80 -4.92
N PHE A 749 12.84 -19.36 -3.86
CA PHE A 749 14.17 -19.98 -3.85
C PHE A 749 14.12 -21.50 -4.09
N GLY A 750 12.92 -22.08 -4.16
CA GLY A 750 12.71 -23.53 -4.11
C GLY A 750 13.05 -24.10 -2.73
N GLY A 751 13.13 -25.43 -2.62
CA GLY A 751 13.62 -26.09 -1.41
C GLY A 751 13.01 -27.48 -1.15
N PRO A 752 13.54 -28.23 -0.17
CA PRO A 752 12.98 -29.53 0.19
C PRO A 752 11.52 -29.49 0.67
N ILE A 753 10.83 -30.56 0.32
CA ILE A 753 9.48 -31.03 0.68
C ILE A 753 9.31 -31.47 2.14
N TYR A 754 8.84 -30.64 3.07
CA TYR A 754 8.48 -31.09 4.42
C TYR A 754 6.98 -30.98 4.72
N ILE A 755 6.45 -31.97 5.41
CA ILE A 755 5.20 -31.84 6.18
C ILE A 755 5.62 -31.66 7.64
N ALA A 756 5.37 -30.48 8.21
CA ALA A 756 5.75 -30.17 9.58
C ALA A 756 4.57 -30.45 10.52
N VAL A 757 4.78 -31.34 11.48
CA VAL A 757 3.75 -31.85 12.40
C VAL A 757 3.98 -31.27 13.79
N SER A 758 2.93 -30.69 14.40
CA SER A 758 3.00 -30.12 15.74
C SER A 758 3.35 -31.15 16.83
N PRO A 759 4.14 -30.75 17.85
CA PRO A 759 4.50 -31.66 18.92
C PRO A 759 3.37 -31.75 19.95
N GLY A 760 3.01 -32.98 20.32
CA GLY A 760 1.77 -33.34 20.98
C GLY A 760 0.70 -33.86 20.02
N SER A 761 0.92 -33.85 18.70
CA SER A 761 -0.05 -34.31 17.71
C SER A 761 -0.27 -35.83 17.79
N THR A 762 -1.51 -36.24 17.51
CA THR A 762 -2.01 -37.62 17.63
C THR A 762 -2.90 -38.01 16.43
N LEU A 763 -2.64 -37.41 15.27
CA LEU A 763 -3.45 -37.60 14.05
C LEU A 763 -3.34 -39.01 13.44
N GLY A 764 -2.38 -39.82 13.89
CA GLY A 764 -2.12 -41.13 13.30
C GLY A 764 -1.30 -41.05 12.01
N VAL A 765 -1.09 -42.20 11.38
CA VAL A 765 -0.39 -42.29 10.09
C VAL A 765 -1.35 -41.96 8.95
N PHE A 766 -1.05 -40.91 8.18
CA PHE A 766 -1.85 -40.45 7.04
C PHE A 766 -1.05 -40.39 5.74
N GLN A 767 -1.73 -40.07 4.63
CA GLN A 767 -1.14 -39.94 3.31
C GLN A 767 -1.33 -38.54 2.74
N VAL A 768 -0.26 -37.99 2.17
CA VAL A 768 -0.26 -36.71 1.46
C VAL A 768 0.10 -36.95 0.00
N THR A 769 -0.64 -36.35 -0.93
CA THR A 769 -0.29 -36.34 -2.35
C THR A 769 0.37 -35.01 -2.70
N ILE A 770 1.60 -35.05 -3.21
CA ILE A 770 2.39 -33.88 -3.60
C ILE A 770 2.63 -33.95 -5.10
N SER A 771 2.32 -32.88 -5.84
CA SER A 771 2.33 -32.85 -7.31
C SER A 771 3.02 -31.61 -7.87
N ASN A 772 3.65 -31.77 -9.04
CA ASN A 772 4.60 -30.83 -9.65
C ASN A 772 5.94 -30.67 -8.87
N ALA A 773 6.22 -31.57 -7.92
CA ALA A 773 7.51 -31.58 -7.23
C ALA A 773 8.60 -32.31 -8.05
N VAL A 774 9.86 -32.00 -7.75
CA VAL A 774 11.06 -32.71 -8.22
C VAL A 774 11.46 -33.75 -7.17
N LYS A 775 12.13 -34.83 -7.56
CA LYS A 775 12.73 -35.75 -6.58
C LYS A 775 14.01 -35.17 -5.96
N ALA A 776 14.18 -35.35 -4.66
CA ALA A 776 15.46 -35.14 -3.98
C ALA A 776 16.17 -36.49 -3.73
N PRO A 777 17.51 -36.55 -3.71
CA PRO A 777 18.22 -37.69 -3.15
C PRO A 777 17.83 -37.88 -1.68
N THR A 778 17.47 -39.10 -1.30
CA THR A 778 17.06 -39.42 0.07
C THR A 778 17.54 -40.80 0.46
N TYR A 779 18.22 -40.90 1.60
CA TYR A 779 18.54 -42.15 2.25
C TYR A 779 17.99 -42.15 3.67
N ILE A 780 17.11 -43.08 3.98
CA ILE A 780 16.68 -43.39 5.35
C ILE A 780 17.15 -44.81 5.65
N HIS A 781 18.07 -44.96 6.60
CA HIS A 781 18.62 -46.24 7.06
C HIS A 781 17.50 -47.18 7.54
N GLY A 782 17.70 -48.49 7.40
CA GLY A 782 16.67 -49.52 7.65
C GLY A 782 15.48 -49.54 6.67
N HIS A 783 15.19 -48.41 6.00
CA HIS A 783 14.06 -48.23 5.08
C HIS A 783 14.46 -48.19 3.60
N THR A 784 15.68 -47.76 3.29
CA THR A 784 16.18 -47.56 1.92
C THR A 784 17.15 -48.69 1.56
N ASP A 785 16.93 -49.33 0.41
CA ASP A 785 17.83 -50.37 -0.07
C ASP A 785 19.09 -49.74 -0.70
N VAL A 786 20.28 -50.12 -0.23
CA VAL A 786 21.57 -49.58 -0.70
C VAL A 786 21.76 -49.76 -2.22
N PHE A 787 21.24 -50.83 -2.83
CA PHE A 787 21.29 -51.00 -4.28
C PHE A 787 20.36 -50.00 -5.01
N GLN A 788 19.19 -49.65 -4.44
CA GLN A 788 18.38 -48.54 -4.96
C GLN A 788 19.05 -47.17 -4.78
N TRP A 789 19.72 -46.93 -3.65
CA TRP A 789 20.52 -45.72 -3.42
C TRP A 789 21.61 -45.55 -4.51
N LEU A 790 22.43 -46.59 -4.68
CA LEU A 790 23.55 -46.65 -5.63
C LEU A 790 23.14 -46.56 -7.10
N GLN A 791 21.91 -46.92 -7.47
CA GLN A 791 21.47 -46.99 -8.87
C GLN A 791 20.45 -45.93 -9.28
N GLU A 792 19.71 -45.35 -8.33
CA GLU A 792 18.67 -44.35 -8.61
C GLU A 792 18.78 -43.13 -7.67
N TYR A 793 18.57 -43.31 -6.36
CA TYR A 793 18.23 -42.17 -5.50
C TYR A 793 19.37 -41.14 -5.31
N ARG A 794 20.63 -41.56 -5.18
CA ARG A 794 21.76 -40.61 -5.05
C ARG A 794 22.01 -39.76 -6.29
N HIS A 795 21.37 -40.11 -7.41
CA HIS A 795 21.45 -39.41 -8.69
C HIS A 795 20.16 -38.64 -9.04
N ASP A 796 19.21 -38.56 -8.11
CA ASP A 796 18.04 -37.70 -8.28
C ASP A 796 18.43 -36.20 -8.30
N PRO A 797 17.69 -35.36 -9.04
CA PRO A 797 18.24 -34.13 -9.62
C PRO A 797 18.21 -32.88 -8.74
N ALA A 798 17.62 -32.91 -7.53
CA ALA A 798 17.60 -31.74 -6.65
C ALA A 798 19.03 -31.28 -6.25
N PRO A 799 19.20 -30.00 -5.88
CA PRO A 799 20.44 -29.50 -5.32
C PRO A 799 20.70 -29.98 -3.88
N TRP A 800 19.67 -30.29 -3.09
CA TRP A 800 19.79 -30.75 -1.69
C TRP A 800 19.27 -32.17 -1.48
N ALA A 801 19.88 -32.85 -0.51
CA ALA A 801 19.65 -34.24 -0.15
C ALA A 801 19.39 -34.39 1.35
N GLU A 802 18.76 -35.51 1.72
CA GLU A 802 18.59 -35.93 3.12
C GLU A 802 19.19 -37.33 3.30
N ILE A 803 20.07 -37.51 4.29
CA ILE A 803 20.56 -38.82 4.72
C ILE A 803 20.37 -38.95 6.24
N GLY A 804 19.76 -40.04 6.69
CA GLY A 804 19.42 -40.19 8.10
C GLY A 804 18.84 -41.55 8.49
N SER A 805 18.33 -41.61 9.71
CA SER A 805 17.76 -42.77 10.40
C SER A 805 16.49 -42.36 11.18
N ASP A 806 16.04 -43.22 12.09
CA ASP A 806 15.02 -42.87 13.10
C ASP A 806 15.59 -41.97 14.23
N GLN A 807 16.92 -41.85 14.36
CA GLN A 807 17.58 -41.03 15.40
C GLN A 807 18.12 -39.69 14.88
N PHE A 808 18.76 -39.65 13.70
CA PHE A 808 19.44 -38.45 13.19
C PHE A 808 19.25 -38.26 11.68
N ILE A 809 19.01 -37.01 11.23
CA ILE A 809 18.89 -36.67 9.80
C ILE A 809 19.80 -35.49 9.43
N LEU A 810 20.73 -35.74 8.52
CA LEU A 810 21.62 -34.75 7.89
C LEU A 810 20.97 -34.21 6.61
N THR A 811 20.76 -32.90 6.53
CA THR A 811 20.26 -32.20 5.33
C THR A 811 21.41 -31.47 4.66
N VAL A 812 21.89 -31.96 3.50
CA VAL A 812 23.21 -31.63 2.92
C VAL A 812 23.16 -31.33 1.41
N PRO A 813 24.13 -30.59 0.85
CA PRO A 813 24.26 -30.41 -0.58
C PRO A 813 24.41 -31.76 -1.30
N SER A 814 23.62 -31.98 -2.36
CA SER A 814 23.56 -33.27 -3.05
C SER A 814 24.90 -33.69 -3.64
N ASN A 815 25.75 -32.75 -4.06
CA ASN A 815 27.10 -33.02 -4.58
C ASN A 815 27.96 -33.84 -3.61
N GLU A 816 27.86 -33.58 -2.30
CA GLU A 816 28.71 -34.25 -1.30
C GLU A 816 28.30 -35.72 -1.05
N ILE A 817 27.06 -36.09 -1.37
CA ILE A 817 26.54 -37.48 -1.19
C ILE A 817 26.38 -38.28 -2.48
N ARG A 818 26.57 -37.69 -3.67
CA ARG A 818 26.38 -38.42 -4.95
C ARG A 818 27.36 -39.58 -5.14
N ASP A 819 28.54 -39.48 -4.53
CA ASP A 819 29.60 -40.49 -4.54
C ASP A 819 29.69 -41.30 -3.23
N LEU A 820 28.74 -41.13 -2.29
CA LEU A 820 28.64 -41.96 -1.09
C LEU A 820 28.20 -43.38 -1.49
N ASP A 821 29.14 -44.32 -1.53
CA ASP A 821 28.92 -45.71 -1.95
C ASP A 821 28.35 -46.61 -0.84
N ASP A 822 28.63 -46.32 0.43
CA ASP A 822 28.07 -47.06 1.58
C ASP A 822 27.45 -46.11 2.61
N PRO A 823 26.12 -45.88 2.55
CA PRO A 823 25.40 -45.03 3.50
C PRO A 823 24.94 -45.79 4.76
N ASP A 824 25.05 -47.12 4.82
CA ASP A 824 24.73 -47.88 6.03
C ASP A 824 25.87 -47.76 7.04
N ASP A 825 27.13 -47.99 6.64
CA ASP A 825 28.31 -47.78 7.51
C ASP A 825 28.31 -46.36 8.15
N LEU A 826 27.85 -45.33 7.40
CA LEU A 826 27.75 -43.95 7.89
C LEU A 826 26.62 -43.75 8.93
N MET A 827 25.44 -44.32 8.68
CA MET A 827 24.30 -44.13 9.60
C MET A 827 24.37 -45.05 10.82
N ASP A 828 24.93 -46.25 10.71
CA ASP A 828 25.26 -47.10 11.87
C ASP A 828 26.16 -46.33 12.86
N TRP A 829 27.15 -45.58 12.36
CA TRP A 829 28.06 -44.77 13.20
C TRP A 829 27.36 -43.56 13.84
N TRP A 830 26.49 -42.85 13.10
CA TRP A 830 25.72 -41.73 13.66
C TRP A 830 24.65 -42.19 14.66
N ASP A 831 24.04 -43.36 14.47
CA ASP A 831 23.08 -43.95 15.41
C ASP A 831 23.77 -44.49 16.68
N GLU A 832 25.04 -44.93 16.58
CA GLU A 832 25.89 -45.24 17.74
C GLU A 832 26.24 -43.95 18.52
N ALA A 833 26.66 -42.88 17.83
CA ALA A 833 26.95 -41.57 18.43
C ALA A 833 25.73 -40.96 19.16
N LEU A 834 24.58 -40.81 18.49
CA LEU A 834 23.39 -40.27 19.12
C LEU A 834 22.87 -41.21 20.21
N GLY A 835 22.91 -42.54 20.00
CA GLY A 835 22.57 -43.52 21.02
C GLY A 835 23.38 -43.34 22.31
N MET A 836 24.69 -43.11 22.18
CA MET A 836 25.58 -42.82 23.31
C MET A 836 25.27 -41.47 23.99
N GLU A 837 24.89 -40.42 23.26
CA GLU A 837 24.42 -39.16 23.89
C GLU A 837 23.10 -39.35 24.65
N HIS A 838 22.11 -40.03 24.04
CA HIS A 838 20.84 -40.35 24.70
C HIS A 838 21.04 -41.15 26.00
N GLU A 839 21.98 -42.10 26.00
CA GLU A 839 22.38 -42.87 27.19
C GLU A 839 23.14 -42.02 28.23
N LEU A 840 24.03 -41.11 27.81
CA LEU A 840 24.82 -40.26 28.69
C LEU A 840 23.96 -39.31 29.53
N TYR A 841 22.95 -38.66 28.95
CA TYR A 841 22.04 -37.79 29.68
C TYR A 841 20.88 -38.59 30.35
N GLY A 842 20.57 -39.78 29.85
CA GLY A 842 19.66 -40.74 30.49
C GLY A 842 18.17 -40.58 30.17
N PHE A 843 17.79 -39.67 29.27
CA PHE A 843 16.39 -39.47 28.87
C PHE A 843 15.93 -40.51 27.84
N LEU A 844 15.64 -41.73 28.31
CA LEU A 844 15.30 -42.87 27.47
C LEU A 844 13.84 -43.36 27.60
N PRO A 845 13.16 -43.73 26.50
CA PRO A 845 13.61 -43.60 25.11
C PRO A 845 13.52 -42.15 24.61
N TRP A 846 14.51 -41.71 23.82
CA TRP A 846 14.44 -40.40 23.17
C TRP A 846 13.33 -40.41 22.10
N PRO A 847 12.37 -39.45 22.11
CA PRO A 847 11.14 -39.58 21.34
C PRO A 847 11.07 -38.68 20.08
N ARG A 848 12.13 -37.95 19.74
CA ARG A 848 12.19 -37.02 18.59
C ARG A 848 13.45 -37.31 17.79
N VAL A 849 13.31 -37.54 16.47
CA VAL A 849 14.48 -37.59 15.57
C VAL A 849 15.19 -36.24 15.60
N GLU A 850 16.50 -36.22 15.82
CA GLU A 850 17.30 -35.00 15.74
C GLU A 850 17.68 -34.70 14.30
N ARG A 851 17.86 -33.42 13.96
CA ARG A 851 18.04 -32.99 12.56
C ARG A 851 19.09 -31.91 12.44
N ALA A 852 20.04 -32.14 11.54
CA ALA A 852 20.98 -31.15 11.08
C ALA A 852 20.56 -30.55 9.72
N VAL A 853 20.76 -29.24 9.58
CA VAL A 853 20.70 -28.52 8.30
C VAL A 853 22.01 -27.74 8.14
N PHE A 854 22.69 -28.00 7.04
CA PHE A 854 23.91 -27.27 6.68
C PHE A 854 23.56 -26.05 5.82
N ASP A 855 24.29 -24.96 5.99
CA ASP A 855 24.01 -23.67 5.34
C ASP A 855 25.33 -22.97 4.95
N THR A 856 25.30 -22.12 3.94
CA THR A 856 26.44 -21.23 3.64
C THR A 856 26.60 -20.16 4.74
N GLN A 857 25.48 -19.72 5.35
CA GLN A 857 25.48 -18.75 6.44
C GLN A 857 24.36 -18.99 7.46
N ILE A 858 24.74 -19.24 8.72
CA ILE A 858 23.85 -19.41 9.87
C ILE A 858 23.79 -18.15 10.75
N SER A 859 22.76 -18.04 11.59
CA SER A 859 22.42 -16.88 12.42
C SER A 859 23.46 -16.58 13.52
N ALA A 860 24.02 -17.61 14.16
CA ALA A 860 25.05 -17.48 15.21
C ALA A 860 26.14 -18.55 15.11
N GLY A 861 27.33 -18.26 15.67
CA GLY A 861 28.40 -19.26 15.84
C GLY A 861 29.06 -19.78 14.55
N TRP A 862 29.63 -20.99 14.66
CA TRP A 862 30.09 -21.84 13.55
C TRP A 862 29.14 -23.03 13.32
N MET A 863 28.50 -23.44 14.40
CA MET A 863 27.32 -24.27 14.48
C MET A 863 26.42 -23.65 15.57
N HIS A 864 25.15 -24.06 15.65
CA HIS A 864 24.35 -23.89 16.85
C HIS A 864 23.25 -24.96 16.99
N SER A 865 22.92 -25.26 18.23
CA SER A 865 21.79 -26.08 18.67
C SER A 865 20.41 -25.56 18.24
N GLY A 866 19.41 -26.43 18.35
CA GLY A 866 18.02 -26.16 17.95
C GLY A 866 17.34 -27.34 17.26
N TYR A 867 16.17 -27.09 16.65
CA TYR A 867 15.53 -28.05 15.74
C TYR A 867 15.09 -27.37 14.43
N PRO A 868 15.92 -27.43 13.38
CA PRO A 868 17.18 -28.19 13.27
C PRO A 868 18.34 -27.55 14.04
N PHE A 869 19.35 -28.37 14.33
CA PHE A 869 20.73 -27.93 14.50
C PHE A 869 21.21 -27.30 13.17
N MET A 870 21.95 -26.21 13.25
CA MET A 870 22.44 -25.47 12.09
C MET A 870 23.97 -25.45 12.08
N ALA A 871 24.58 -25.65 10.90
CA ALA A 871 26.03 -25.69 10.75
C ALA A 871 26.48 -25.13 9.40
N HIS A 872 27.74 -24.67 9.32
CA HIS A 872 28.32 -24.30 8.03
C HIS A 872 28.57 -25.51 7.11
N ASP A 873 28.16 -25.38 5.85
CA ASP A 873 28.33 -26.34 4.76
C ASP A 873 29.77 -26.83 4.55
N LEU A 874 30.76 -26.00 4.88
CA LEU A 874 32.18 -26.33 5.00
C LEU A 874 32.48 -27.56 5.87
N SER A 875 31.59 -27.95 6.77
CA SER A 875 31.72 -29.11 7.67
C SER A 875 31.25 -30.42 7.00
N VAL A 876 30.38 -30.35 5.99
CA VAL A 876 29.74 -31.51 5.33
C VAL A 876 30.76 -32.56 4.86
N PRO A 877 31.89 -32.20 4.19
CA PRO A 877 32.84 -33.21 3.68
C PRO A 877 33.54 -34.05 4.76
N GLY A 878 33.51 -33.60 6.02
CA GLY A 878 33.89 -34.41 7.18
C GLY A 878 32.72 -35.24 7.71
N VAL A 879 31.59 -34.57 7.98
CA VAL A 879 30.38 -35.15 8.58
C VAL A 879 29.78 -36.33 7.80
N VAL A 880 29.83 -36.32 6.45
CA VAL A 880 29.33 -37.42 5.61
C VAL A 880 30.38 -38.51 5.32
N ASN A 881 31.55 -38.42 5.94
CA ASN A 881 32.68 -39.32 5.71
C ASN A 881 32.98 -40.13 6.97
N VAL A 882 32.36 -41.32 7.09
CA VAL A 882 32.52 -42.22 8.23
C VAL A 882 33.98 -42.55 8.57
N SER A 883 34.87 -42.65 7.56
CA SER A 883 36.30 -42.88 7.82
C SER A 883 37.00 -41.66 8.43
N TYR A 884 36.56 -40.44 8.11
CA TYR A 884 37.05 -39.23 8.78
C TYR A 884 36.49 -39.13 10.20
N MET A 885 35.18 -39.32 10.37
CA MET A 885 34.49 -39.23 11.67
C MET A 885 35.03 -40.27 12.68
N ALA A 886 35.26 -41.51 12.25
CA ALA A 886 35.83 -42.56 13.11
C ALA A 886 37.34 -42.38 13.42
N GLU A 887 38.09 -41.56 12.65
CA GLU A 887 39.50 -41.25 12.92
C GLU A 887 39.70 -39.93 13.70
N ASN A 888 38.76 -38.98 13.64
CA ASN A 888 38.95 -37.60 14.09
C ASN A 888 37.79 -37.03 14.94
N GLY A 889 36.58 -37.56 14.80
CA GLY A 889 35.35 -37.00 15.35
C GLY A 889 35.01 -35.60 14.83
N ASP A 890 33.98 -34.98 15.41
CA ASP A 890 33.76 -33.54 15.32
C ASP A 890 33.22 -33.03 16.66
N TRP A 891 34.07 -32.32 17.41
CA TRP A 891 33.72 -31.76 18.72
C TRP A 891 32.54 -30.78 18.63
N GLY A 892 32.41 -30.03 17.54
CA GLY A 892 31.35 -29.05 17.33
C GLY A 892 29.99 -29.72 17.15
N MET A 893 29.92 -30.75 16.31
CA MET A 893 28.70 -31.56 16.15
C MET A 893 28.21 -32.10 17.50
N PHE A 894 29.11 -32.74 18.26
CA PHE A 894 28.79 -33.31 19.58
C PHE A 894 28.46 -32.25 20.64
N HIS A 895 29.01 -31.04 20.52
CA HIS A 895 28.78 -29.93 21.46
C HIS A 895 27.35 -29.40 21.36
N GLU A 896 26.88 -29.14 20.14
CA GLU A 896 25.53 -28.64 19.90
C GLU A 896 24.44 -29.71 20.04
N LEU A 897 24.74 -30.97 19.72
CA LEU A 897 23.86 -32.10 20.07
C LEU A 897 23.81 -32.27 21.60
N GLY A 898 24.94 -32.11 22.30
CA GLY A 898 24.97 -32.00 23.76
C GLY A 898 24.09 -30.86 24.32
N HIS A 899 24.01 -29.70 23.65
CA HIS A 899 23.06 -28.64 23.99
C HIS A 899 21.60 -29.07 23.78
N ASN A 900 21.28 -29.81 22.70
CA ASN A 900 19.92 -30.37 22.52
C ASN A 900 19.54 -31.36 23.65
N HIS A 901 20.51 -32.02 24.29
CA HIS A 901 20.29 -32.91 25.44
C HIS A 901 20.22 -32.19 26.81
N GLN A 902 20.47 -30.88 26.89
CA GLN A 902 20.44 -30.16 28.17
C GLN A 902 19.04 -29.99 28.75
N TRP A 903 18.82 -30.57 29.92
CA TRP A 903 17.66 -30.29 30.77
C TRP A 903 17.95 -29.04 31.62
N MET A 904 17.19 -27.96 31.43
CA MET A 904 17.46 -26.68 32.09
C MET A 904 17.45 -26.79 33.64
N PRO A 905 16.51 -27.50 34.30
CA PRO A 905 16.53 -27.71 35.76
C PRO A 905 17.77 -28.44 36.33
N SER A 906 18.63 -29.02 35.49
CA SER A 906 19.91 -29.64 35.90
C SER A 906 21.12 -28.99 35.24
N THR A 907 20.94 -27.83 34.61
CA THR A 907 22.01 -27.06 33.95
C THR A 907 22.35 -25.87 34.85
N LEU A 908 23.40 -26.04 35.66
CA LEU A 908 23.76 -25.09 36.72
C LEU A 908 24.12 -23.69 36.19
N PRO A 909 24.03 -22.63 37.04
CA PRO A 909 24.33 -21.26 36.64
C PRO A 909 25.72 -21.10 36.02
N GLY A 910 25.75 -20.61 34.78
CA GLY A 910 26.99 -20.43 34.02
C GLY A 910 27.60 -21.72 33.46
N THR A 911 26.96 -22.89 33.61
CA THR A 911 27.45 -24.17 33.07
C THR A 911 26.80 -24.58 31.75
N THR A 912 25.99 -23.73 31.11
CA THR A 912 25.39 -23.99 29.78
C THR A 912 26.42 -24.46 28.76
N GLU A 913 27.49 -23.70 28.55
CA GLU A 913 28.58 -24.08 27.64
C GLU A 913 29.41 -25.28 28.12
N SER A 914 29.13 -25.81 29.32
CA SER A 914 29.99 -26.78 30.02
C SER A 914 29.34 -28.17 30.12
N SER A 915 28.04 -28.26 30.40
CA SER A 915 27.33 -29.55 30.47
C SER A 915 26.89 -30.09 29.11
N CYS A 916 26.88 -29.27 28.06
CA CYS A 916 26.79 -29.74 26.67
C CYS A 916 28.08 -30.49 26.25
N ASN A 917 29.25 -30.04 26.73
CA ASN A 917 30.54 -30.67 26.46
C ASN A 917 30.68 -32.08 27.12
N PHE A 918 29.69 -32.57 27.87
CA PHE A 918 29.69 -33.97 28.31
C PHE A 918 29.62 -34.90 27.10
N ALA A 919 28.72 -34.63 26.14
CA ALA A 919 28.65 -35.34 24.85
C ALA A 919 29.99 -35.28 24.10
N SER A 920 30.54 -34.07 23.93
CA SER A 920 31.81 -33.85 23.22
C SER A 920 32.98 -34.62 23.82
N VAL A 921 33.08 -34.70 25.15
CA VAL A 921 34.14 -35.49 25.82
C VAL A 921 33.86 -36.98 25.68
N TYR A 922 32.64 -37.43 26.00
CA TYR A 922 32.28 -38.85 26.00
C TYR A 922 32.44 -39.51 24.63
N LEU A 923 31.94 -38.89 23.56
CA LEU A 923 32.07 -39.43 22.20
C LEU A 923 33.52 -39.40 21.71
N MET A 924 34.27 -38.32 21.97
CA MET A 924 35.67 -38.26 21.52
C MET A 924 36.53 -39.31 22.24
N GLU A 925 36.31 -39.55 23.53
CA GLU A 925 37.06 -40.56 24.29
C GLU A 925 36.63 -42.00 23.99
N GLU A 926 35.32 -42.32 23.99
CA GLU A 926 34.83 -43.70 24.00
C GLU A 926 34.40 -44.20 22.60
N LEU A 927 33.89 -43.33 21.72
CA LEU A 927 33.54 -43.69 20.33
C LEU A 927 34.72 -43.49 19.36
N VAL A 928 35.43 -42.36 19.46
CA VAL A 928 36.54 -42.02 18.55
C VAL A 928 37.91 -42.46 19.09
N GLY A 929 38.08 -42.54 20.42
CA GLY A 929 39.32 -43.03 21.05
C GLY A 929 40.43 -41.98 21.22
N ILE A 930 40.09 -40.69 21.34
CA ILE A 930 41.04 -39.56 21.42
C ILE A 930 40.65 -38.51 22.49
N GLU A 931 41.64 -37.81 23.06
CA GLU A 931 41.43 -36.76 24.10
C GLU A 931 40.69 -35.49 23.60
N GLY A 932 40.35 -35.39 22.31
CA GLY A 932 39.58 -34.28 21.75
C GLY A 932 40.21 -32.89 21.90
N HIS A 933 39.49 -31.95 22.51
CA HIS A 933 39.80 -30.53 22.46
C HIS A 933 40.95 -30.11 23.40
N GLY A 934 41.90 -29.35 22.86
CA GLY A 934 43.15 -29.00 23.57
C GLY A 934 42.99 -28.29 24.92
N ALA A 935 41.84 -27.66 25.20
CA ALA A 935 41.56 -27.02 26.49
C ALA A 935 41.37 -28.02 27.66
N ILE A 936 41.06 -29.30 27.38
CA ILE A 936 41.00 -30.37 28.39
C ILE A 936 42.30 -31.17 28.52
N SER A 937 43.37 -30.78 27.81
CA SER A 937 44.68 -31.40 28.01
C SER A 937 45.20 -31.17 29.45
N PRO A 938 45.90 -32.15 30.08
CA PRO A 938 46.27 -32.07 31.50
C PRO A 938 47.06 -30.83 31.91
N ASP A 939 47.96 -30.33 31.04
CA ASP A 939 48.73 -29.11 31.29
C ASP A 939 47.83 -27.86 31.33
N GLN A 940 46.82 -27.77 30.43
CA GLN A 940 45.87 -26.65 30.40
C GLN A 940 44.93 -26.69 31.60
N ARG A 941 44.40 -27.87 31.94
CA ARG A 941 43.59 -28.09 33.15
C ARG A 941 44.36 -27.69 34.41
N SER A 942 45.57 -28.24 34.61
CA SER A 942 46.41 -27.91 35.77
C SER A 942 46.77 -26.41 35.86
N SER A 943 47.07 -25.75 34.74
CA SER A 943 47.37 -24.31 34.74
C SER A 943 46.14 -23.45 35.05
N ARG A 944 44.97 -23.82 34.51
CA ARG A 944 43.70 -23.13 34.71
C ARG A 944 43.20 -23.27 36.14
N MET A 945 43.22 -24.48 36.69
CA MET A 945 42.81 -24.75 38.07
C MET A 945 43.64 -23.95 39.07
N ARG A 946 44.98 -23.95 38.98
CA ARG A 946 45.83 -23.11 39.86
C ARG A 946 45.43 -21.64 39.79
N SER A 947 45.22 -21.09 38.59
CA SER A 947 44.80 -19.69 38.42
C SER A 947 43.42 -19.37 39.01
N TYR A 948 42.52 -20.35 39.10
CA TYR A 948 41.18 -20.18 39.68
C TYR A 948 41.21 -20.21 41.21
N PHE A 949 41.93 -21.17 41.80
CA PHE A 949 42.10 -21.23 43.26
C PHE A 949 42.99 -20.08 43.78
N GLU A 950 43.93 -19.56 42.98
CA GLU A 950 44.66 -18.31 43.28
C GLU A 950 43.78 -17.05 43.26
N ASP A 951 42.63 -17.05 42.55
CA ASP A 951 41.60 -15.99 42.62
C ASP A 951 40.61 -16.21 43.79
N GLY A 952 40.88 -17.19 44.66
CA GLY A 952 40.09 -17.46 45.86
C GLY A 952 38.76 -18.18 45.61
N SER A 953 38.70 -19.04 44.58
CA SER A 953 37.51 -19.82 44.20
C SER A 953 36.30 -18.95 43.84
N ASN A 954 36.53 -17.82 43.17
CA ASN A 954 35.45 -16.91 42.79
C ASN A 954 34.61 -17.44 41.62
N ILE A 955 33.52 -18.14 41.94
CA ILE A 955 32.60 -18.74 40.95
C ILE A 955 32.01 -17.72 39.96
N SER A 956 31.88 -16.44 40.34
CA SER A 956 31.44 -15.38 39.41
C SER A 956 32.44 -15.06 38.29
N ASN A 957 33.70 -15.50 38.42
CA ASN A 957 34.76 -15.37 37.42
C ASN A 957 35.03 -16.68 36.66
N TRP A 958 34.33 -17.79 36.94
CA TRP A 958 34.65 -19.07 36.31
C TRP A 958 34.34 -19.05 34.80
N SER A 959 35.17 -19.76 34.03
CA SER A 959 34.94 -19.94 32.59
C SER A 959 34.40 -21.34 32.31
N VAL A 960 33.83 -21.53 31.12
CA VAL A 960 33.37 -22.81 30.57
C VAL A 960 34.28 -23.98 30.94
N TRP A 961 35.59 -23.81 30.73
CA TRP A 961 36.57 -24.87 30.97
C TRP A 961 36.88 -25.11 32.46
N VAL A 962 36.66 -24.11 33.33
CA VAL A 962 36.72 -24.28 34.80
C VAL A 962 35.49 -25.02 35.30
N ALA A 963 34.30 -24.65 34.83
CA ALA A 963 33.06 -25.32 35.17
C ALA A 963 33.09 -26.80 34.73
N LEU A 964 33.55 -27.07 33.50
CA LEU A 964 33.76 -28.43 32.99
C LEU A 964 34.78 -29.23 33.83
N ASP A 965 35.88 -28.62 34.30
CA ASP A 965 36.86 -29.31 35.17
C ASP A 965 36.22 -29.89 36.45
N THR A 966 35.17 -29.24 36.98
CA THR A 966 34.47 -29.71 38.20
C THR A 966 33.79 -31.06 38.00
N TYR A 967 33.22 -31.30 36.80
CA TYR A 967 32.59 -32.56 36.40
C TYR A 967 33.61 -33.58 35.92
N LEU A 968 34.63 -33.15 35.15
CA LEU A 968 35.66 -34.06 34.64
C LEU A 968 36.41 -34.78 35.76
N ILE A 969 36.71 -34.09 36.87
CA ILE A 969 37.36 -34.70 38.04
C ILE A 969 36.49 -35.78 38.71
N ILE A 970 35.16 -35.63 38.70
CA ILE A 970 34.22 -36.66 39.18
C ILE A 970 34.20 -37.85 38.21
N LYS A 971 34.16 -37.57 36.90
CA LYS A 971 34.26 -38.57 35.82
C LYS A 971 35.58 -39.36 35.85
N GLU A 972 36.69 -38.74 36.25
CA GLU A 972 38.01 -39.38 36.31
C GLU A 972 38.14 -40.39 37.47
N GLU A 973 37.37 -40.22 38.56
CA GLU A 973 37.35 -41.15 39.69
C GLU A 973 36.28 -42.26 39.52
N TRP A 974 35.07 -41.92 39.06
CA TRP A 974 33.92 -42.83 39.03
C TRP A 974 33.34 -43.15 37.64
N GLY A 975 33.83 -42.53 36.57
CA GLY A 975 33.23 -42.60 35.24
C GLY A 975 31.98 -41.73 35.08
N TRP A 976 31.29 -41.87 33.95
CA TRP A 976 30.09 -41.08 33.64
C TRP A 976 28.82 -41.53 34.38
N GLU A 977 28.74 -42.79 34.82
CA GLU A 977 27.54 -43.41 35.44
C GLU A 977 26.92 -42.54 36.57
N PRO A 978 27.67 -41.99 37.55
CA PRO A 978 27.06 -41.15 38.59
C PRO A 978 26.54 -39.79 38.10
N ILE A 979 27.10 -39.25 37.01
CA ILE A 979 26.62 -38.01 36.38
C ILE A 979 25.31 -38.29 35.65
N THR A 980 25.25 -39.37 34.85
CA THR A 980 24.02 -39.85 34.20
C THR A 980 22.91 -40.13 35.21
N GLU A 981 23.21 -40.83 36.32
CA GLU A 981 22.24 -41.05 37.39
C GLU A 981 21.73 -39.74 38.01
N ALA A 982 22.64 -38.82 38.37
CA ALA A 982 22.28 -37.56 39.02
C ALA A 982 21.39 -36.67 38.12
N LEU A 983 21.69 -36.60 36.82
CA LEU A 983 20.86 -35.94 35.80
C LEU A 983 19.48 -36.62 35.66
N SER A 984 19.46 -37.95 35.59
CA SER A 984 18.23 -38.75 35.36
C SER A 984 17.13 -38.53 36.40
N VAL A 985 17.48 -38.14 37.64
CA VAL A 985 16.50 -37.83 38.70
C VAL A 985 15.65 -36.60 38.33
N TYR A 986 16.20 -35.60 37.61
CA TYR A 986 15.51 -34.34 37.32
C TYR A 986 14.31 -34.49 36.37
N TYR A 987 14.30 -35.50 35.50
CA TYR A 987 13.19 -35.75 34.57
C TYR A 987 11.88 -36.17 35.25
N ASN A 988 11.95 -36.64 36.50
CA ASN A 988 10.83 -37.26 37.22
C ASN A 988 10.40 -36.47 38.48
N LEU A 989 10.91 -35.25 38.67
CA LEU A 989 10.55 -34.42 39.82
C LEU A 989 9.10 -33.92 39.73
N PRO A 990 8.36 -33.91 40.86
CA PRO A 990 7.23 -33.00 41.04
C PRO A 990 7.65 -31.54 40.78
N ASN A 991 6.75 -30.73 40.20
CA ASN A 991 7.04 -29.32 39.92
C ASN A 991 7.38 -28.51 41.20
N ASP A 992 6.93 -28.96 42.38
CA ASP A 992 7.24 -28.38 43.69
C ASP A 992 8.53 -28.95 44.35
N GLU A 993 9.25 -29.82 43.65
CA GLU A 993 10.59 -30.33 44.00
C GLU A 993 11.66 -29.99 42.94
N VAL A 994 11.30 -29.21 41.91
CA VAL A 994 12.25 -28.62 40.94
C VAL A 994 12.95 -27.44 41.62
N PRO A 995 14.30 -27.37 41.65
CA PRO A 995 15.01 -26.22 42.22
C PRO A 995 14.82 -24.98 41.33
N GLU A 996 14.64 -23.81 41.93
CA GLU A 996 14.50 -22.54 41.21
C GLU A 996 15.61 -21.54 41.61
N GLY A 997 16.53 -21.25 40.69
CA GLY A 997 17.56 -20.23 40.83
C GLY A 997 18.82 -20.70 41.55
N ASP A 998 19.88 -19.90 41.42
CA ASP A 998 21.27 -20.33 41.53
C ASP A 998 21.57 -21.19 42.77
N ILE A 999 21.10 -20.75 43.94
CA ILE A 999 21.43 -21.39 45.22
C ILE A 999 20.77 -22.77 45.30
N GLU A 1000 19.50 -22.91 44.91
CA GLU A 1000 18.80 -24.19 45.01
C GLU A 1000 19.36 -25.18 43.98
N GLU A 1001 19.61 -24.72 42.76
CA GLU A 1001 20.21 -25.51 41.68
C GLU A 1001 21.58 -26.09 42.08
N PHE A 1002 22.50 -25.24 42.56
CA PHE A 1002 23.83 -25.67 43.03
C PHE A 1002 23.76 -26.65 44.21
N ASN A 1003 22.84 -26.44 45.15
CA ASN A 1003 22.73 -27.29 46.33
C ASN A 1003 22.13 -28.67 45.97
N GLU A 1004 21.08 -28.68 45.16
CA GLU A 1004 20.37 -29.90 44.78
C GLU A 1004 21.19 -30.80 43.85
N TRP A 1005 21.99 -30.22 42.95
CA TRP A 1005 23.02 -30.97 42.20
C TRP A 1005 23.98 -31.68 43.15
N VAL A 1006 24.54 -30.95 44.12
CA VAL A 1006 25.52 -31.50 45.07
C VAL A 1006 24.93 -32.63 45.91
N VAL A 1007 23.65 -32.55 46.28
CA VAL A 1007 22.94 -33.67 46.93
C VAL A 1007 22.89 -34.90 46.02
N ARG A 1008 22.51 -34.72 44.74
CA ARG A 1008 22.33 -35.84 43.78
C ARG A 1008 23.63 -36.53 43.42
N ILE A 1009 24.64 -35.77 42.98
CA ILE A 1009 25.93 -36.35 42.59
C ILE A 1009 26.66 -37.01 43.78
N SER A 1010 26.43 -36.51 45.01
CA SER A 1010 26.89 -37.18 46.23
C SER A 1010 26.16 -38.50 46.49
N ASN A 1011 24.85 -38.54 46.30
CA ASN A 1011 24.06 -39.78 46.48
C ASN A 1011 24.44 -40.84 45.43
N SER A 1012 24.66 -40.47 44.18
CA SER A 1012 25.05 -41.39 43.09
C SER A 1012 26.49 -41.88 43.21
N THR A 1013 27.46 -41.03 43.56
CA THR A 1013 28.83 -41.50 43.85
C THR A 1013 28.93 -42.29 45.15
N GLY A 1014 27.98 -42.11 46.09
CA GLY A 1014 28.01 -42.69 47.42
C GLY A 1014 28.98 -41.97 48.39
N TYR A 1015 29.47 -40.79 48.02
CA TYR A 1015 30.38 -39.96 48.81
C TYR A 1015 29.79 -38.56 49.01
N ASN A 1016 30.03 -37.94 50.16
CA ASN A 1016 29.69 -36.53 50.38
C ASN A 1016 30.67 -35.65 49.62
N LEU A 1017 30.20 -35.04 48.52
CA LEU A 1017 30.96 -34.13 47.67
C LEU A 1017 30.72 -32.65 48.00
N ALA A 1018 30.03 -32.32 49.09
CA ALA A 1018 29.79 -30.93 49.47
C ALA A 1018 31.09 -30.15 49.76
N PRO A 1019 32.09 -30.68 50.51
CA PRO A 1019 33.37 -29.98 50.68
C PRO A 1019 34.10 -29.76 49.34
N TYR A 1020 34.03 -30.72 48.42
CA TYR A 1020 34.65 -30.61 47.09
C TYR A 1020 34.03 -29.47 46.26
N HIS A 1021 32.70 -29.35 46.24
CA HIS A 1021 32.02 -28.26 45.52
C HIS A 1021 32.10 -26.91 46.27
N GLU A 1022 32.13 -26.90 47.60
CA GLU A 1022 32.42 -25.69 48.41
C GLU A 1022 33.82 -25.13 48.08
N ALA A 1023 34.82 -25.99 47.89
CA ALA A 1023 36.15 -25.59 47.44
C ALA A 1023 36.14 -24.92 46.06
N TRP A 1024 35.26 -25.35 45.15
CA TRP A 1024 35.01 -24.68 43.86
C TRP A 1024 34.26 -23.35 43.98
N GLY A 1025 33.75 -22.98 45.17
CA GLY A 1025 33.01 -21.74 45.40
C GLY A 1025 31.49 -21.87 45.28
N PHE A 1026 30.93 -23.08 45.27
CA PHE A 1026 29.49 -23.28 45.20
C PHE A 1026 28.81 -22.71 46.46
N PRO A 1027 27.65 -22.02 46.35
CA PRO A 1027 26.96 -21.36 47.47
C PRO A 1027 26.19 -22.37 48.35
N LEU A 1028 26.90 -23.32 48.95
CA LEU A 1028 26.29 -24.43 49.69
C LEU A 1028 25.73 -23.99 51.05
N THR A 1029 24.57 -24.53 51.38
CA THR A 1029 23.85 -24.26 52.63
C THR A 1029 24.11 -25.37 53.65
N GLN A 1030 23.93 -25.05 54.94
CA GLN A 1030 24.03 -26.05 56.02
C GLN A 1030 23.07 -27.24 55.81
N ALA A 1031 21.90 -27.03 55.18
CA ALA A 1031 20.95 -28.10 54.90
C ALA A 1031 21.53 -29.18 53.97
N THR A 1032 22.40 -28.80 53.02
CA THR A 1032 23.10 -29.74 52.12
C THR A 1032 24.16 -30.55 52.86
N PHE A 1033 24.93 -29.92 53.74
CA PHE A 1033 25.89 -30.63 54.60
C PHE A 1033 25.21 -31.57 55.60
N ASP A 1034 24.03 -31.20 56.11
CA ASP A 1034 23.21 -32.01 57.01
C ASP A 1034 22.53 -33.18 56.27
N ALA A 1035 21.98 -32.93 55.06
CA ALA A 1035 21.39 -33.96 54.21
C ALA A 1035 22.40 -35.04 53.81
N LEU A 1036 23.66 -34.65 53.60
CA LEU A 1036 24.76 -35.54 53.26
C LEU A 1036 25.58 -36.01 54.48
N GLU A 1037 25.10 -35.80 55.72
CA GLU A 1037 25.85 -36.17 56.95
C GLU A 1037 26.20 -37.67 56.97
N TYR A 1038 25.34 -38.50 56.37
CA TYR A 1038 25.38 -39.96 56.43
C TYR A 1038 26.40 -40.63 55.49
N LEU A 1039 26.89 -39.93 54.46
CA LEU A 1039 27.87 -40.46 53.49
C LEU A 1039 29.32 -40.19 53.96
N PRO A 1040 30.32 -41.01 53.55
CA PRO A 1040 31.74 -40.68 53.76
C PRO A 1040 32.18 -39.50 52.89
N VAL A 1041 33.05 -38.62 53.37
CA VAL A 1041 33.61 -37.53 52.52
C VAL A 1041 34.60 -38.11 51.52
N TRP A 1042 34.63 -37.55 50.31
CA TRP A 1042 35.74 -37.77 49.38
C TRP A 1042 36.98 -36.99 49.86
N VAL A 1043 37.95 -37.72 50.42
CA VAL A 1043 39.19 -37.15 51.00
C VAL A 1043 40.46 -37.52 50.22
N ASP A 1044 40.29 -38.27 49.12
CA ASP A 1044 41.33 -38.63 48.17
C ASP A 1044 41.22 -37.79 46.87
N ASP A 1045 40.49 -36.67 46.93
CA ASP A 1045 40.24 -35.77 45.80
C ASP A 1045 41.54 -35.13 45.27
N PRO A 1046 41.64 -34.84 43.94
CA PRO A 1046 42.87 -34.34 43.34
C PRO A 1046 43.14 -32.84 43.60
N LEU A 1047 42.23 -32.11 44.26
CA LEU A 1047 42.44 -30.71 44.61
C LEU A 1047 43.27 -30.58 45.90
N ARG A 1048 43.06 -31.51 46.84
CA ARG A 1048 43.59 -31.52 48.20
C ARG A 1048 45.12 -31.48 48.26
N GLY A 1049 45.65 -30.30 48.57
CA GLY A 1049 47.07 -30.05 48.80
C GLY A 1049 47.90 -29.68 47.56
N GLU A 1050 47.40 -29.92 46.35
CA GLU A 1050 48.03 -29.45 45.10
C GLU A 1050 47.40 -28.14 44.60
N TYR A 1051 46.10 -27.94 44.84
CA TYR A 1051 45.32 -26.79 44.39
C TYR A 1051 44.55 -26.09 45.52
N PHE A 1052 43.99 -26.83 46.48
CA PHE A 1052 43.15 -26.30 47.57
C PHE A 1052 43.52 -26.86 48.95
N SER A 1053 43.28 -26.07 50.00
CA SER A 1053 43.54 -26.43 51.41
C SER A 1053 42.24 -26.63 52.18
N TYR A 1054 41.86 -27.90 52.40
CA TYR A 1054 40.62 -28.25 53.08
C TYR A 1054 40.69 -28.11 54.61
N SER A 1055 39.56 -27.72 55.19
CA SER A 1055 39.30 -27.80 56.61
C SER A 1055 39.03 -29.24 57.05
N ALA A 1056 39.61 -29.67 58.18
CA ALA A 1056 39.20 -30.93 58.80
C ALA A 1056 37.84 -30.78 59.47
N ILE A 1057 36.96 -31.77 59.36
CA ILE A 1057 35.63 -31.78 59.97
C ILE A 1057 35.60 -32.84 61.09
N LEU A 1058 35.36 -32.41 62.33
CA LEU A 1058 35.27 -33.30 63.49
C LEU A 1058 33.83 -33.41 64.01
N ARG A 1059 33.34 -34.63 64.18
CA ARG A 1059 31.98 -34.98 64.66
C ARG A 1059 32.04 -35.87 65.91
N ASN A 1060 30.88 -36.11 66.54
CA ASN A 1060 30.72 -37.05 67.66
C ASN A 1060 31.70 -36.83 68.84
N ILE A 1061 32.11 -35.58 69.06
CA ILE A 1061 33.10 -35.22 70.07
C ILE A 1061 32.47 -35.37 71.46
N SER A 1062 33.11 -36.16 72.30
CA SER A 1062 32.60 -36.55 73.62
C SER A 1062 33.72 -36.75 74.63
N SER A 1063 33.38 -36.58 75.90
CA SER A 1063 34.22 -36.89 77.06
C SER A 1063 33.57 -38.01 77.85
N THR A 1064 34.37 -38.79 78.57
CA THR A 1064 33.84 -39.73 79.57
C THR A 1064 33.28 -38.92 80.73
N ASP A 1065 31.99 -39.07 81.05
CA ASP A 1065 31.32 -38.33 82.13
C ASP A 1065 30.46 -39.26 83.03
N PRO A 1066 30.69 -39.30 84.35
CA PRO A 1066 31.86 -38.74 85.04
C PRO A 1066 33.16 -39.42 84.56
N SER A 1067 34.25 -38.67 84.53
CA SER A 1067 35.56 -39.19 84.11
C SER A 1067 36.32 -39.86 85.26
N ASP A 1068 37.42 -40.57 84.99
CA ASP A 1068 38.32 -41.02 86.05
C ASP A 1068 38.73 -39.86 86.98
N ALA A 1069 39.00 -40.18 88.24
CA ALA A 1069 39.30 -39.20 89.28
C ALA A 1069 40.51 -38.28 89.05
N THR A 1070 41.35 -38.52 88.02
CA THR A 1070 42.41 -37.57 87.58
C THR A 1070 42.62 -37.56 86.06
N SER A 1071 41.73 -38.17 85.28
CA SER A 1071 41.86 -38.31 83.81
C SER A 1071 40.50 -38.35 83.12
N SER A 1072 40.46 -38.00 81.83
CA SER A 1072 39.27 -38.20 80.99
C SER A 1072 39.69 -38.66 79.61
N THR A 1073 38.93 -39.61 79.05
CA THR A 1073 39.12 -40.03 77.66
C THR A 1073 38.22 -39.19 76.76
N ILE A 1074 38.85 -38.39 75.93
CA ILE A 1074 38.21 -37.58 74.89
C ILE A 1074 38.12 -38.47 73.65
N SER A 1075 36.93 -38.60 73.08
CA SER A 1075 36.68 -39.37 71.86
C SER A 1075 36.07 -38.46 70.80
N TRP A 1076 36.42 -38.67 69.54
CA TRP A 1076 35.85 -37.92 68.42
C TRP A 1076 35.90 -38.75 67.13
N GLN A 1077 35.08 -38.37 66.17
CA GLN A 1077 35.18 -38.85 64.80
C GLN A 1077 35.84 -37.75 63.96
N THR A 1078 36.94 -38.08 63.29
CA THR A 1078 37.42 -37.28 62.17
C THR A 1078 36.62 -37.72 60.95
N TYR A 1079 35.80 -36.83 60.41
CA TYR A 1079 34.91 -37.09 59.28
C TYR A 1079 35.56 -36.64 57.96
N ASP A 1080 36.16 -35.46 57.96
CA ASP A 1080 37.19 -35.03 57.00
C ASP A 1080 38.48 -34.73 57.79
N ASN A 1081 39.65 -35.13 57.27
CA ASN A 1081 40.97 -34.86 57.86
C ASN A 1081 41.62 -33.53 57.40
N GLY A 1082 41.04 -32.84 56.43
CA GLY A 1082 41.54 -31.61 55.81
C GLY A 1082 42.86 -31.81 55.05
N THR A 1083 43.51 -30.71 54.68
CA THR A 1083 44.87 -30.70 54.12
C THR A 1083 45.89 -30.52 55.24
N ASP A 1084 46.82 -31.47 55.42
CA ASP A 1084 47.93 -31.41 56.41
C ASP A 1084 47.53 -31.05 57.87
N THR A 1085 46.28 -31.34 58.27
CA THR A 1085 45.73 -30.83 59.54
C THR A 1085 46.34 -31.47 60.77
N THR A 1086 46.74 -30.62 61.72
CA THR A 1086 47.13 -31.00 63.08
C THR A 1086 46.03 -30.66 64.11
N LEU A 1087 45.85 -31.54 65.09
CA LEU A 1087 44.86 -31.39 66.17
C LEU A 1087 45.53 -31.07 67.51
N MET A 1088 44.97 -30.07 68.20
CA MET A 1088 45.39 -29.58 69.52
C MET A 1088 44.17 -29.45 70.43
N PHE A 1089 44.05 -30.28 71.46
CA PHE A 1089 42.96 -30.20 72.44
C PHE A 1089 43.31 -29.23 73.57
N TYR A 1090 42.42 -28.28 73.84
CA TYR A 1090 42.53 -27.30 74.92
C TYR A 1090 41.47 -27.59 75.98
N TYR A 1091 41.81 -27.46 77.27
CA TYR A 1091 40.92 -27.79 78.38
C TYR A 1091 41.17 -26.97 79.65
N GLY A 1092 40.15 -26.87 80.50
CA GLY A 1092 40.20 -26.17 81.78
C GLY A 1092 38.85 -26.09 82.46
N ARG A 1093 38.82 -25.59 83.70
CA ARG A 1093 37.60 -25.45 84.53
C ARG A 1093 36.65 -24.32 84.09
N THR A 1094 36.96 -23.67 82.97
CA THR A 1094 36.13 -22.66 82.30
C THR A 1094 36.35 -22.82 80.80
N ASP A 1095 35.27 -22.81 80.00
CA ASP A 1095 35.37 -22.70 78.54
C ASP A 1095 35.89 -21.30 78.17
N MET A 1096 37.06 -21.24 77.53
CA MET A 1096 37.66 -19.98 77.09
C MET A 1096 37.26 -19.61 75.65
N GLY A 1097 36.49 -20.46 74.97
CA GLY A 1097 36.10 -20.27 73.57
C GLY A 1097 37.24 -20.52 72.59
N ASN A 1098 37.10 -19.97 71.38
CA ASN A 1098 37.97 -20.22 70.23
C ASN A 1098 39.29 -19.42 70.28
N GLN A 1099 39.96 -19.40 71.44
CA GLN A 1099 41.26 -18.75 71.66
C GLN A 1099 42.25 -19.72 72.28
N THR A 1100 43.54 -19.58 71.97
CA THR A 1100 44.61 -20.41 72.56
C THR A 1100 45.07 -19.92 73.94
N SER A 1101 44.73 -18.68 74.31
CA SER A 1101 45.13 -18.04 75.56
C SER A 1101 44.15 -18.27 76.72
N GLY A 1102 44.67 -18.67 77.88
CA GLY A 1102 43.91 -18.71 79.14
C GLY A 1102 43.27 -20.05 79.50
N TRP A 1103 43.29 -21.04 78.60
CA TRP A 1103 43.04 -22.44 78.96
C TRP A 1103 44.05 -22.95 79.99
N GLU A 1104 43.64 -23.87 80.86
CA GLU A 1104 44.50 -24.38 81.95
C GLU A 1104 45.49 -25.44 81.48
N GLY A 1105 45.16 -26.15 80.41
CA GLY A 1105 46.02 -27.14 79.77
C GLY A 1105 45.74 -27.27 78.28
N SER A 1106 46.70 -27.89 77.58
CA SER A 1106 46.50 -28.36 76.20
C SER A 1106 47.32 -29.62 75.94
N ASN A 1107 46.85 -30.46 75.02
CA ASN A 1107 47.54 -31.65 74.54
C ASN A 1107 47.56 -31.66 73.01
N SER A 1108 48.68 -32.06 72.41
CA SER A 1108 48.72 -32.34 70.98
C SER A 1108 48.17 -33.74 70.72
N PHE A 1109 47.26 -33.84 69.76
CA PHE A 1109 46.71 -35.10 69.25
C PHE A 1109 47.41 -35.50 67.93
N GLY A 1110 48.20 -34.60 67.33
CA GLY A 1110 49.00 -34.86 66.13
C GLY A 1110 48.23 -34.66 64.82
N SER A 1111 48.74 -35.22 63.72
CA SER A 1111 48.03 -35.31 62.44
C SER A 1111 46.82 -36.24 62.56
N THR A 1112 45.73 -35.96 61.83
CA THR A 1112 44.53 -36.81 61.85
C THR A 1112 44.24 -37.46 60.49
N ASN A 1113 43.43 -38.53 60.52
CA ASN A 1113 42.95 -39.30 59.37
C ASN A 1113 41.46 -39.62 59.59
N VAL A 1114 40.68 -39.88 58.55
CA VAL A 1114 39.25 -40.23 58.68
C VAL A 1114 39.05 -41.46 59.58
N GLY A 1115 38.07 -41.41 60.48
CA GLY A 1115 37.72 -42.49 61.41
C GLY A 1115 37.46 -42.04 62.85
N ASN A 1116 37.21 -43.02 63.73
CA ASN A 1116 36.99 -42.79 65.16
C ASN A 1116 38.30 -42.84 65.95
N HIS A 1117 38.55 -41.80 66.74
CA HIS A 1117 39.74 -41.61 67.55
C HIS A 1117 39.39 -41.39 69.02
N SER A 1118 40.33 -41.69 69.91
CA SER A 1118 40.25 -41.27 71.30
C SER A 1118 41.62 -41.10 71.95
N GLN A 1119 41.72 -40.15 72.87
CA GLN A 1119 42.94 -39.86 73.62
C GLN A 1119 42.62 -39.50 75.07
N THR A 1120 43.27 -40.21 76.00
CA THR A 1120 43.15 -39.94 77.44
C THR A 1120 44.05 -38.77 77.84
N ILE A 1121 43.44 -37.74 78.43
CA ILE A 1121 44.15 -36.65 79.11
C ILE A 1121 44.26 -36.95 80.60
N SER A 1122 45.39 -36.61 81.21
CA SER A 1122 45.72 -36.99 82.59
C SER A 1122 46.29 -35.83 83.40
N GLY A 1123 46.11 -35.86 84.72
CA GLY A 1123 46.55 -34.79 85.62
C GLY A 1123 45.47 -33.75 85.89
N LEU A 1124 44.20 -34.10 85.72
CA LEU A 1124 43.05 -33.28 86.09
C LEU A 1124 42.95 -33.14 87.62
N THR A 1125 42.32 -32.05 88.08
CA THR A 1125 41.97 -31.88 89.49
C THR A 1125 40.85 -32.85 89.85
N CYS A 1126 41.05 -33.62 90.92
CA CYS A 1126 40.11 -34.67 91.33
C CYS A 1126 38.76 -34.13 91.84
N CYS A 1127 37.78 -35.04 91.84
CA CYS A 1127 36.76 -35.13 92.86
C CYS A 1127 35.66 -34.08 92.75
N GLY A 1128 34.77 -34.24 91.77
CA GLY A 1128 33.66 -33.33 91.51
C GLY A 1128 34.09 -32.00 90.90
N THR A 1129 35.15 -32.01 90.08
CA THR A 1129 35.61 -30.82 89.36
C THR A 1129 35.09 -30.85 87.93
N ASP A 1130 34.28 -29.86 87.56
CA ASP A 1130 33.81 -29.67 86.19
C ASP A 1130 34.93 -29.14 85.30
N TYR A 1131 35.05 -29.72 84.11
CA TYR A 1131 35.98 -29.32 83.06
C TYR A 1131 35.24 -29.10 81.75
N TYR A 1132 35.80 -28.19 80.94
CA TYR A 1132 35.41 -27.92 79.57
C TYR A 1132 36.61 -28.15 78.65
N GLY A 1133 36.37 -28.46 77.38
CA GLY A 1133 37.43 -28.50 76.37
C GLY A 1133 36.93 -28.35 74.94
N ARG A 1134 37.87 -28.01 74.05
CA ARG A 1134 37.67 -27.83 72.61
C ARG A 1134 38.85 -28.42 71.83
N ILE A 1135 38.60 -29.03 70.68
CA ILE A 1135 39.67 -29.43 69.74
C ILE A 1135 39.89 -28.28 68.76
N LYS A 1136 41.12 -27.76 68.68
CA LYS A 1136 41.58 -26.87 67.62
C LYS A 1136 42.18 -27.73 66.50
N ALA A 1137 41.60 -27.64 65.30
CA ALA A 1137 42.22 -28.08 64.06
C ALA A 1137 43.07 -26.94 63.46
N SER A 1138 44.18 -27.25 62.79
CA SER A 1138 45.04 -26.26 62.12
C SER A 1138 45.84 -26.89 60.98
N ASN A 1139 45.66 -26.34 59.79
CA ASN A 1139 46.48 -26.57 58.59
C ASN A 1139 47.44 -25.37 58.41
N ALA A 1140 47.89 -25.10 57.17
CA ALA A 1140 48.76 -23.96 56.87
C ALA A 1140 48.03 -22.61 56.85
N GLU A 1141 46.82 -22.58 56.32
CA GLU A 1141 46.09 -21.34 56.00
C GLU A 1141 45.12 -20.89 57.11
N GLU A 1142 44.55 -21.84 57.86
CA GLU A 1142 43.39 -21.56 58.72
C GLU A 1142 43.35 -22.34 60.06
N THR A 1143 42.22 -22.26 60.77
CA THR A 1143 42.03 -22.83 62.10
C THR A 1143 40.54 -22.93 62.44
N VAL A 1144 40.06 -24.16 62.67
CA VAL A 1144 38.70 -24.43 63.14
C VAL A 1144 38.73 -24.96 64.57
N TRP A 1145 37.67 -24.66 65.34
CA TRP A 1145 37.53 -25.07 66.75
C TRP A 1145 36.22 -25.82 66.96
N PHE A 1146 36.33 -27.04 67.48
CA PHE A 1146 35.20 -27.94 67.71
C PHE A 1146 34.91 -28.14 69.20
N GLY A 1147 33.62 -28.25 69.52
CA GLY A 1147 33.10 -28.29 70.90
C GLY A 1147 32.26 -27.04 71.24
N PRO A 1148 32.02 -26.75 72.53
CA PRO A 1148 32.69 -27.32 73.69
C PRO A 1148 32.13 -28.70 74.07
N ILE A 1149 32.99 -29.53 74.64
CA ILE A 1149 32.58 -30.69 75.46
C ILE A 1149 32.81 -30.37 76.93
N ASN A 1150 32.07 -31.02 77.83
CA ASN A 1150 32.24 -30.92 79.27
C ASN A 1150 32.16 -32.29 79.96
N TRP A 1151 32.74 -32.38 81.15
CA TRP A 1151 32.67 -33.55 82.03
C TRP A 1151 33.01 -33.16 83.47
N THR A 1152 32.56 -33.95 84.45
CA THR A 1152 32.98 -33.84 85.85
C THR A 1152 33.94 -34.97 86.19
N THR A 1153 35.04 -34.69 86.91
CA THR A 1153 35.93 -35.74 87.43
C THR A 1153 35.27 -36.51 88.57
N ASP A 1154 35.27 -37.85 88.51
CA ASP A 1154 34.75 -38.69 89.60
C ASP A 1154 35.61 -38.56 90.88
N TYR A 1155 35.10 -39.12 91.97
CA TYR A 1155 35.80 -39.22 93.24
C TYR A 1155 36.78 -40.39 93.25
N LEU A 1156 37.84 -40.27 94.05
CA LEU A 1156 38.70 -41.42 94.34
C LEU A 1156 37.90 -42.49 95.08
N LEU A 1157 38.06 -43.75 94.67
CA LEU A 1157 37.59 -44.91 95.42
C LEU A 1157 38.37 -45.02 96.75
N ASP A 1158 37.66 -45.20 97.86
CA ASP A 1158 38.19 -45.34 99.24
C ASP A 1158 39.13 -46.55 99.47
#